data_AF-A0A8J3K760-F1
#
_entry.id   AF-A0A8J3K760-F1
#
_cell.length_a   1.000
_cell.length_b   1.000
_cell.length_c   1.000
_cell.angle_alpha   90.00
_cell.angle_beta   90.00
_cell.angle_gamma   90.00
#
_symmetry.space_group_name_H-M   'P 1'
#
loop_
_entity.id
_entity.type
_entity.pdbx_description
1 polymer ?
#
loop_
_entity_poly.entity_id
_entity_poly.type
_entity_poly.pdbx_seq_one_letter_code
_entity_poly.pdbx_strand_id
1 'polypeptide(L)'
;MEPKVDEASGSQLSVLLLDYQMARDDDRSILGVQAAGLSIDITLLGAMIALVGTTCQFGQTANCVRLPNEILAAAPMVPLAIFAFFQMLGTVGTIRGFYLRALETELRKYGNQLSSLPGVAYPSLTGITLEVSSQRRGRAGYRILSNMFLVVVVAAFLVLTIGIGLHVDSRTALVMIVAYGAMLLLFLIELQAATVGGRGLFAYAARKFVRTPVGLPSLDHGAPRDGERSIGSYLLMPRPEDWIKFLNAPGAWLVTYLATGSGDFWRFAVMWISVEYLVFQARYQLNDLRGAPEDDLHSERVARGRLPHGNSQETFRNNLRASAIGIVIRLAVAVVIGVLADELMLMCLFIVAVFGTALIYEGLRAARMVLPVWTFVGVGYAIRAALGIHFAGLSWLDETATLGYLAFAIYGIMFVLLNWASEATSYCTVTPSGEWTYQSGLVDKPHLLALLKPLGIVATLSTRREHAPPNGGHQRVLVARGRVFAPWNIAIFANFIVSASWGMALAQPPARPDYLLVGIGAGMAAALLILAPGTGTRYLITILTGATGVIAAHLMGARSPLLGGLTVLFVGTFYTMLRSGSYRDIKDSAKSLRKFVRRSLNGLWRLIIGGRTWDAAGFRVATAGDPDVSPPAIELVAPRHPAEG
;
A
#
# COMPACT_ATOMS: atom_id res chain seq x y z
N MET A 1 12.38 29.98 54.81
CA MET A 1 11.96 30.20 53.41
C MET A 1 11.85 28.83 52.77
N GLU A 2 10.64 28.27 52.74
CA GLU A 2 10.34 27.06 51.97
C GLU A 2 10.45 27.41 50.48
N PRO A 3 11.09 26.56 49.67
CA PRO A 3 11.08 26.76 48.23
C PRO A 3 9.65 26.51 47.74
N LYS A 4 9.00 27.55 47.19
CA LYS A 4 7.84 27.40 46.30
C LYS A 4 8.29 26.54 45.12
N VAL A 5 8.04 25.23 45.22
CA VAL A 5 8.02 24.36 44.04
C VAL A 5 6.85 24.86 43.20
N ASP A 6 7.12 25.44 42.02
CA ASP A 6 6.09 25.98 41.14
C ASP A 6 4.94 24.96 40.97
N GLU A 7 3.70 25.31 41.29
CA GLU A 7 2.53 24.41 41.19
C GLU A 7 2.40 23.78 39.79
N ALA A 8 2.84 24.49 38.75
CA ALA A 8 2.90 24.01 37.37
C ALA A 8 3.84 22.79 37.21
N SER A 9 4.96 22.77 37.93
CA SER A 9 5.93 21.66 37.93
C SER A 9 5.37 20.41 38.63
N GLY A 10 4.58 20.60 39.69
CA GLY A 10 3.91 19.50 40.40
C GLY A 10 2.79 18.86 39.57
N SER A 11 2.00 19.67 38.85
CA SER A 11 0.99 19.17 37.92
C SER A 11 1.59 18.42 36.73
N GLN A 12 2.69 18.93 36.16
CA GLN A 12 3.38 18.24 35.08
C GLN A 12 3.96 16.89 35.54
N LEU A 13 4.58 16.85 36.73
CA LEU A 13 5.11 15.62 37.31
C LEU A 13 4.04 14.56 37.54
N SER A 14 2.86 14.94 38.06
CA SER A 14 1.77 14.00 38.31
C SER A 14 1.22 13.37 37.02
N VAL A 15 1.10 14.16 35.95
CA VAL A 15 0.69 13.67 34.62
C VAL A 15 1.74 12.71 34.06
N LEU A 16 3.02 13.04 34.14
CA LEU A 16 4.10 12.17 33.67
C LEU A 16 4.18 10.85 34.45
N LEU A 17 3.97 10.89 35.77
CA LEU A 17 3.97 9.69 36.61
C LEU A 17 2.77 8.79 36.30
N LEU A 18 1.58 9.37 36.11
CA LEU A 18 0.38 8.62 35.76
C LEU A 18 0.56 7.93 34.40
N ASP A 19 1.01 8.66 33.39
CA ASP A 19 1.24 8.11 32.04
C ASP A 19 2.33 7.03 32.05
N TYR A 20 3.42 7.25 32.80
CA TYR A 20 4.47 6.25 32.97
C TYR A 20 3.96 4.98 33.68
N GLN A 21 3.11 5.11 34.69
CA GLN A 21 2.49 3.97 35.38
C GLN A 21 1.59 3.18 34.42
N MET A 22 0.69 3.86 33.71
CA MET A 22 -0.22 3.22 32.74
C MET A 22 0.57 2.51 31.63
N ALA A 23 1.57 3.17 31.06
CA ALA A 23 2.38 2.58 30.00
C ALA A 23 3.19 1.35 30.47
N ARG A 24 3.57 1.30 31.76
CA ARG A 24 4.28 0.15 32.35
C ARG A 24 3.36 -1.01 32.67
N ASP A 25 2.14 -0.73 33.12
CA ASP A 25 1.14 -1.78 33.37
C ASP A 25 0.70 -2.46 32.06
N ASP A 26 0.57 -1.69 30.98
CA ASP A 26 0.38 -2.23 29.62
C ASP A 26 1.53 -3.14 29.18
N ASP A 27 2.78 -2.77 29.49
CA ASP A 27 3.96 -3.55 29.10
C ASP A 27 4.00 -4.92 29.78
N ARG A 28 3.58 -5.00 31.05
CA ARG A 28 3.44 -6.27 31.79
C ARG A 28 2.38 -7.17 31.16
N SER A 29 1.23 -6.61 30.79
CA SER A 29 0.14 -7.36 30.14
C SER A 29 0.61 -8.02 28.84
N ILE A 30 1.43 -7.31 28.06
CA ILE A 30 1.90 -7.78 26.76
C ILE A 30 2.85 -8.98 26.86
N LEU A 31 3.70 -9.03 27.88
CA LEU A 31 4.57 -10.20 28.10
C LEU A 31 3.73 -11.47 28.30
N GLY A 32 2.62 -11.38 29.04
CA GLY A 32 1.68 -12.48 29.22
C GLY A 32 1.04 -12.93 27.90
N VAL A 33 0.58 -11.97 27.08
CA VAL A 33 0.00 -12.25 25.76
C VAL A 33 1.01 -12.91 24.83
N GLN A 34 2.26 -12.47 24.82
CA GLN A 34 3.33 -13.06 24.00
C GLN A 34 3.63 -14.51 24.41
N ALA A 35 3.73 -14.79 25.71
CA ALA A 35 4.00 -16.15 26.20
C ALA A 35 2.85 -17.11 25.91
N ALA A 36 1.60 -16.69 26.15
CA ALA A 36 0.41 -17.50 25.86
C ALA A 36 0.30 -17.77 24.35
N GLY A 37 0.51 -16.73 23.56
CA GLY A 37 0.43 -16.82 22.12
C GLY A 37 1.52 -17.71 21.51
N LEU A 38 2.77 -17.65 22.00
CA LEU A 38 3.83 -18.55 21.55
C LEU A 38 3.49 -20.02 21.81
N SER A 39 2.86 -20.31 22.95
CA SER A 39 2.43 -21.67 23.30
C SER A 39 1.35 -22.17 22.33
N ILE A 40 0.42 -21.30 21.93
CA ILE A 40 -0.59 -21.59 20.91
C ILE A 40 0.08 -21.89 19.57
N ASP A 41 1.07 -21.10 19.15
CA ASP A 41 1.80 -21.29 17.90
C ASP A 41 2.52 -22.63 17.82
N ILE A 42 3.28 -22.98 18.86
CA ILE A 42 3.99 -24.25 18.91
C ILE A 42 2.99 -25.42 18.83
N THR A 43 1.85 -25.30 19.52
CA THR A 43 0.80 -26.32 19.50
C THR A 43 0.17 -26.46 18.12
N LEU A 44 -0.16 -25.34 17.46
CA LEU A 44 -0.74 -25.34 16.12
C LEU A 44 0.23 -25.85 15.06
N LEU A 45 1.50 -25.48 15.16
CA LEU A 45 2.53 -25.97 14.26
C LEU A 45 2.69 -27.49 14.42
N GLY A 46 2.73 -28.00 15.65
CA GLY A 46 2.77 -29.43 15.94
C GLY A 46 1.54 -30.18 15.41
N ALA A 47 0.34 -29.65 15.66
CA ALA A 47 -0.91 -30.23 15.16
C ALA A 47 -0.97 -30.24 13.62
N MET A 48 -0.48 -29.19 12.98
CA MET A 48 -0.43 -29.10 11.53
C MET A 48 0.61 -30.04 10.92
N ILE A 49 1.79 -30.17 11.53
CA ILE A 49 2.79 -31.18 11.12
C ILE A 49 2.19 -32.58 11.21
N ALA A 50 1.48 -32.89 12.31
CA ALA A 50 0.80 -34.18 12.47
C ALA A 50 -0.31 -34.38 11.42
N LEU A 51 -1.12 -33.35 11.16
CA LEU A 51 -2.18 -33.40 10.15
C LEU A 51 -1.61 -33.62 8.74
N VAL A 52 -0.60 -32.84 8.34
CA VAL A 52 0.05 -32.98 7.03
C VAL A 52 0.71 -34.35 6.91
N GLY A 53 1.35 -34.84 7.98
CA GLY A 53 1.97 -36.17 8.01
C GLY A 53 1.02 -37.35 7.86
N THR A 54 -0.28 -37.19 8.16
CA THR A 54 -1.29 -38.25 7.96
C THR A 54 -1.93 -38.26 6.57
N THR A 55 -1.54 -37.31 5.71
CA THR A 55 -2.14 -37.20 4.38
C THR A 55 -1.46 -38.09 3.36
N CYS A 56 -2.24 -38.63 2.41
CA CYS A 56 -1.74 -39.59 1.41
C CYS A 56 -0.65 -39.01 0.49
N GLN A 57 -0.55 -37.68 0.38
CA GLN A 57 0.54 -37.05 -0.37
C GLN A 57 1.91 -37.19 0.31
N PHE A 58 1.97 -37.43 1.63
CA PHE A 58 3.22 -37.43 2.41
C PHE A 58 3.51 -38.75 3.14
N GLY A 59 2.50 -39.61 3.34
CA GLY A 59 2.63 -40.87 4.08
C GLY A 59 2.27 -42.11 3.26
N GLN A 60 3.02 -43.21 3.46
CA GLN A 60 2.72 -44.55 2.94
C GLN A 60 1.92 -45.41 3.93
N THR A 61 1.16 -44.80 4.84
CA THR A 61 0.35 -45.55 5.80
C THR A 61 -0.93 -46.04 5.14
N ALA A 62 -1.37 -47.26 5.49
CA ALA A 62 -2.57 -47.88 4.92
C ALA A 62 -3.87 -47.09 5.17
N ASN A 63 -3.87 -46.18 6.16
CA ASN A 63 -5.03 -45.38 6.58
C ASN A 63 -4.78 -43.86 6.42
N CYS A 64 -4.23 -43.43 5.28
CA CYS A 64 -4.01 -42.02 5.01
C CYS A 64 -5.30 -41.29 4.57
N VAL A 65 -5.39 -39.98 4.85
CA VAL A 65 -6.50 -39.14 4.39
C VAL A 65 -6.07 -38.36 3.15
N ARG A 66 -6.85 -38.43 2.06
CA ARG A 66 -6.56 -37.65 0.86
C ARG A 66 -7.20 -36.27 1.00
N LEU A 67 -6.38 -35.23 1.07
CA LEU A 67 -6.85 -33.84 1.10
C LEU A 67 -6.66 -33.19 -0.28
N PRO A 68 -7.58 -32.29 -0.69
CA PRO A 68 -7.36 -31.41 -1.83
C PRO A 68 -6.08 -30.59 -1.69
N ASN A 69 -5.37 -30.38 -2.79
CA ASN A 69 -4.09 -29.64 -2.81
C ASN A 69 -4.26 -28.21 -2.29
N GLU A 70 -5.41 -27.59 -2.52
CA GLU A 70 -5.74 -26.24 -2.09
C GLU A 70 -5.80 -26.14 -0.56
N ILE A 71 -6.36 -27.15 0.11
CA ILE A 71 -6.45 -27.20 1.58
C ILE A 71 -5.07 -27.37 2.19
N LEU A 72 -4.26 -28.28 1.61
CA LEU A 72 -2.87 -28.47 2.04
C LEU A 72 -2.06 -27.19 1.84
N ALA A 73 -2.21 -26.55 0.69
CA ALA A 73 -1.51 -25.32 0.37
C ALA A 73 -1.92 -24.14 1.25
N ALA A 74 -3.16 -24.12 1.77
CA ALA A 74 -3.63 -23.10 2.70
C ALA A 74 -3.24 -23.39 4.16
N ALA A 75 -2.86 -24.62 4.52
CA ALA A 75 -2.58 -24.99 5.90
C ALA A 75 -1.53 -24.08 6.58
N PRO A 76 -0.41 -23.70 5.94
CA PRO A 76 0.56 -22.77 6.54
C PRO A 76 0.02 -21.35 6.79
N MET A 77 -1.17 -20.97 6.30
CA MET A 77 -1.73 -19.66 6.61
C MET A 77 -2.04 -19.50 8.10
N VAL A 78 -2.37 -20.59 8.80
CA VAL A 78 -2.74 -20.55 10.23
C VAL A 78 -1.58 -20.06 11.11
N PRO A 79 -0.39 -20.70 11.15
CA PRO A 79 0.72 -20.19 11.94
C PRO A 79 1.21 -18.83 11.42
N LEU A 80 1.13 -18.58 10.11
CA LEU A 80 1.54 -17.30 9.54
C LEU A 80 0.70 -16.13 10.04
N ALA A 81 -0.62 -16.33 10.19
CA ALA A 81 -1.51 -15.31 10.74
C ALA A 81 -1.10 -14.93 12.17
N ILE A 82 -0.67 -15.90 12.97
CA ILE A 82 -0.25 -15.64 14.35
C ILE A 82 1.14 -15.01 14.40
N PHE A 83 2.08 -15.43 13.54
CA PHE A 83 3.35 -14.71 13.37
C PHE A 83 3.14 -13.24 12.97
N ALA A 84 2.20 -12.98 12.06
CA ALA A 84 1.84 -11.61 11.69
C ALA A 84 1.26 -10.83 12.89
N PHE A 85 0.45 -11.47 13.72
CA PHE A 85 -0.05 -10.87 14.95
C PHE A 85 1.07 -10.56 15.96
N PHE A 86 2.03 -11.47 16.19
CA PHE A 86 3.20 -11.17 17.03
C PHE A 86 4.07 -10.07 16.47
N GLN A 87 4.23 -10.02 15.14
CA GLN A 87 4.97 -8.96 14.50
C GLN A 87 4.29 -7.59 14.74
N MET A 88 2.95 -7.54 14.69
CA MET A 88 2.20 -6.35 15.04
C MET A 88 2.43 -5.95 16.51
N LEU A 89 2.33 -6.90 17.44
CA LEU A 89 2.59 -6.65 18.87
C LEU A 89 4.04 -6.19 19.12
N GLY A 90 5.03 -6.79 18.46
CA GLY A 90 6.44 -6.43 18.57
C GLY A 90 6.72 -5.03 18.04
N THR A 91 6.03 -4.62 16.97
CA THR A 91 6.10 -3.26 16.41
C THR A 91 5.56 -2.23 17.41
N VAL A 92 4.40 -2.50 18.03
CA VAL A 92 3.82 -1.64 19.09
C VAL A 92 4.72 -1.61 20.32
N GLY A 93 5.24 -2.77 20.75
CA GLY A 93 6.18 -2.87 21.87
C GLY A 93 7.46 -2.06 21.64
N THR A 94 7.97 -2.04 20.41
CA THR A 94 9.12 -1.20 20.04
C THR A 94 8.81 0.28 20.21
N ILE A 95 7.69 0.75 19.67
CA ILE A 95 7.27 2.16 19.79
C ILE A 95 7.10 2.53 21.27
N ARG A 96 6.41 1.69 22.04
CA ARG A 96 6.22 1.87 23.49
C ARG A 96 7.56 1.94 24.24
N GLY A 97 8.51 1.06 23.93
CA GLY A 97 9.83 1.06 24.57
C GLY A 97 10.67 2.31 24.27
N PHE A 98 10.46 2.98 23.13
CA PHE A 98 11.03 4.31 22.89
C PHE A 98 10.27 5.41 23.64
N TYR A 99 8.94 5.32 23.71
CA TYR A 99 8.11 6.28 24.45
C TYR A 99 8.40 6.26 25.97
N LEU A 100 8.44 5.07 26.58
CA LEU A 100 8.80 4.89 27.99
C LEU A 100 10.18 5.47 28.32
N ARG A 101 11.16 5.35 27.42
CA ARG A 101 12.48 5.99 27.59
C ARG A 101 12.42 7.51 27.51
N ALA A 102 11.55 8.06 26.66
CA ALA A 102 11.33 9.50 26.62
C ALA A 102 10.70 9.97 27.95
N LEU A 103 9.69 9.26 28.46
CA LEU A 103 9.10 9.52 29.78
C LEU A 103 10.14 9.41 30.91
N GLU A 104 10.97 8.36 30.92
CA GLU A 104 12.06 8.21 31.89
C GLU A 104 13.04 9.39 31.83
N THR A 105 13.37 9.88 30.63
CA THR A 105 14.27 11.02 30.45
C THR A 105 13.66 12.31 30.99
N GLU A 106 12.37 12.53 30.80
CA GLU A 106 11.64 13.68 31.35
C GLU A 106 11.50 13.58 32.87
N LEU A 107 11.15 12.41 33.41
CA LEU A 107 11.01 12.17 34.85
C LEU A 107 12.33 12.36 35.62
N ARG A 108 13.48 12.07 34.99
CA ARG A 108 14.82 12.32 35.58
C ARG A 108 15.09 13.79 35.86
N LYS A 109 14.37 14.73 35.25
CA LYS A 109 14.50 16.17 35.56
C LYS A 109 14.00 16.50 36.98
N TYR A 110 13.14 15.64 37.53
CA TYR A 110 12.50 15.82 38.84
C TYR A 110 13.06 14.90 39.93
N GLY A 111 13.93 13.95 39.56
CA GLY A 111 14.43 12.89 40.44
C GLY A 111 15.95 12.89 40.59
N ASN A 112 16.42 12.44 41.76
CA ASN A 112 17.84 12.20 42.01
C ASN A 112 18.24 10.76 41.61
N GLN A 113 19.44 10.33 41.99
CA GLN A 113 19.89 8.95 41.79
C GLN A 113 19.24 7.99 42.79
N LEU A 114 19.16 6.71 42.44
CA LEU A 114 18.80 5.65 43.38
C LEU A 114 19.86 5.58 44.48
N SER A 115 19.45 5.77 45.74
CA SER A 115 20.34 5.71 46.89
C SER A 115 21.06 4.37 47.03
N SER A 116 20.42 3.28 46.61
CA SER A 116 20.96 1.91 46.63
C SER A 116 21.84 1.56 45.42
N LEU A 117 21.79 2.36 44.34
CA LEU A 117 22.52 2.12 43.10
C LEU A 117 23.14 3.44 42.59
N PRO A 118 24.30 3.85 43.15
CA PRO A 118 24.98 5.07 42.75
C PRO A 118 25.25 5.10 41.23
N GLY A 119 24.94 6.21 40.58
CA GLY A 119 25.08 6.37 39.12
C GLY A 119 23.85 5.97 38.29
N VAL A 120 22.82 5.38 38.91
CA VAL A 120 21.56 5.05 38.22
C VAL A 120 20.47 6.06 38.62
N ALA A 121 20.02 6.89 37.67
CA ALA A 121 18.92 7.83 37.88
C ALA A 121 17.57 7.07 37.96
N TYR A 122 16.65 7.50 38.83
CA TYR A 122 15.27 6.99 38.80
C TYR A 122 14.37 7.94 38.00
N PRO A 123 13.40 7.42 37.22
CA PRO A 123 13.24 6.03 36.78
C PRO A 123 14.16 5.66 35.59
N SER A 124 14.61 4.40 35.52
CA SER A 124 15.50 3.90 34.45
C SER A 124 15.35 2.41 34.11
N LEU A 125 14.31 1.74 34.60
CA LEU A 125 14.15 0.29 34.44
C LEU A 125 14.06 -0.12 32.96
N THR A 126 13.35 0.65 32.14
CA THR A 126 13.19 0.37 30.71
C THR A 126 14.51 0.55 29.99
N GLY A 127 15.22 1.64 30.31
CA GLY A 127 16.58 1.89 29.81
C GLY A 127 17.53 0.73 30.13
N ILE A 128 17.59 0.29 31.39
CA ILE A 128 18.45 -0.81 31.85
C ILE A 128 18.08 -2.13 31.16
N THR A 129 16.78 -2.44 31.07
CA THR A 129 16.31 -3.69 30.45
C THR A 129 16.73 -3.77 28.98
N LEU A 130 16.66 -2.65 28.25
CA LEU A 130 17.06 -2.59 26.85
C LEU A 130 18.58 -2.73 26.64
N GLU A 131 19.42 -2.32 27.59
CA GLU A 131 20.87 -2.61 27.53
C GLU A 131 21.16 -4.11 27.60
N VAL A 132 20.22 -4.92 28.08
CA VAL A 132 20.31 -6.39 28.03
C VAL A 132 19.62 -6.94 26.78
N SER A 133 18.38 -6.53 26.52
CA SER A 133 17.49 -7.17 25.54
C SER A 133 17.57 -6.61 24.12
N SER A 134 18.24 -5.46 23.90
CA SER A 134 18.31 -4.83 22.57
C SER A 134 19.01 -5.72 21.54
N GLN A 135 18.40 -5.87 20.36
CA GLN A 135 19.02 -6.60 19.24
C GLN A 135 20.27 -5.92 18.67
N ARG A 136 20.44 -4.61 18.89
CA ARG A 136 21.55 -3.83 18.34
C ARG A 136 22.72 -3.67 19.31
N ARG A 137 22.43 -3.40 20.58
CA ARG A 137 23.45 -3.07 21.60
C ARG A 137 23.40 -3.98 22.83
N GLY A 138 22.41 -4.88 22.90
CA GLY A 138 22.21 -5.74 24.04
C GLY A 138 23.29 -6.78 24.22
N ARG A 139 23.21 -7.50 25.35
CA ARG A 139 24.15 -8.57 25.70
C ARG A 139 24.16 -9.63 24.58
N ALA A 140 25.37 -9.99 24.13
CA ALA A 140 25.55 -10.93 23.01
C ALA A 140 24.81 -12.26 23.21
N GLY A 141 24.84 -12.82 24.43
CA GLY A 141 24.12 -14.06 24.75
C GLY A 141 22.60 -13.96 24.53
N TYR A 142 21.99 -12.86 24.97
CA TYR A 142 20.55 -12.63 24.76
C TYR A 142 20.23 -12.47 23.28
N ARG A 143 21.06 -11.73 22.55
CA ARG A 143 20.92 -11.58 21.09
C ARG A 143 21.02 -12.92 20.37
N ILE A 144 21.99 -13.76 20.72
CA ILE A 144 22.16 -15.08 20.11
C ILE A 144 20.93 -15.94 20.38
N LEU A 145 20.47 -16.03 21.63
CA LEU A 145 19.29 -16.81 21.99
C LEU A 145 18.03 -16.32 21.26
N SER A 146 17.82 -15.01 21.22
CA SER A 146 16.65 -14.42 20.55
C SER A 146 16.68 -14.62 19.03
N ASN A 147 17.85 -14.46 18.39
CA ASN A 147 17.98 -14.72 16.95
C ASN A 147 17.89 -16.22 16.63
N MET A 148 18.45 -17.10 17.47
CA MET A 148 18.33 -18.54 17.32
C MET A 148 16.85 -18.96 17.39
N PHE A 149 16.13 -18.47 18.39
CA PHE A 149 14.70 -18.71 18.52
C PHE A 149 13.92 -18.28 17.26
N LEU A 150 14.16 -17.06 16.77
CA LEU A 150 13.55 -16.55 15.55
C LEU A 150 13.88 -17.42 14.33
N VAL A 151 15.15 -17.81 14.16
CA VAL A 151 15.60 -18.66 13.06
C VAL A 151 14.92 -20.02 13.10
N VAL A 152 14.80 -20.65 14.27
CA VAL A 152 14.12 -21.95 14.43
C VAL A 152 12.65 -21.86 14.03
N VAL A 153 11.94 -20.82 14.50
CA VAL A 153 10.52 -20.62 14.17
C VAL A 153 10.32 -20.40 12.67
N VAL A 154 11.12 -19.51 12.07
CA VAL A 154 11.05 -19.23 10.62
C VAL A 154 11.44 -20.46 9.81
N ALA A 155 12.49 -21.19 10.21
CA ALA A 155 12.92 -22.40 9.53
C ALA A 155 11.86 -23.50 9.58
N ALA A 156 11.22 -23.72 10.74
CA ALA A 156 10.16 -24.72 10.88
C ALA A 156 8.96 -24.39 9.97
N PHE A 157 8.57 -23.12 9.89
CA PHE A 157 7.56 -22.65 8.95
C PHE A 157 7.97 -22.88 7.50
N LEU A 158 9.18 -22.46 7.11
CA LEU A 158 9.66 -22.60 5.74
C LEU A 158 9.78 -24.06 5.30
N VAL A 159 10.33 -24.93 6.16
CA VAL A 159 10.44 -26.36 5.88
C VAL A 159 9.06 -26.96 5.63
N LEU A 160 8.06 -26.61 6.44
CA LEU A 160 6.70 -27.08 6.23
C LEU A 160 6.08 -26.53 4.94
N THR A 161 6.16 -25.21 4.70
CA THR A 161 5.57 -24.59 3.50
C THR A 161 6.22 -25.10 2.23
N ILE A 162 7.56 -25.23 2.20
CA ILE A 162 8.29 -25.80 1.07
C ILE A 162 7.95 -27.28 0.91
N GLY A 163 7.94 -28.04 2.01
CA GLY A 163 7.57 -29.45 2.01
C GLY A 163 6.19 -29.66 1.38
N ILE A 164 5.21 -28.83 1.76
CA ILE A 164 3.88 -28.85 1.16
C ILE A 164 3.92 -28.47 -0.33
N GLY A 165 4.61 -27.38 -0.66
CA GLY A 165 4.75 -26.89 -2.03
C GLY A 165 5.34 -27.91 -3.01
N LEU A 166 6.20 -28.82 -2.53
CA LEU A 166 6.80 -29.88 -3.34
C LEU A 166 5.85 -31.05 -3.64
N HIS A 167 4.79 -31.22 -2.86
CA HIS A 167 3.86 -32.36 -2.98
C HIS A 167 2.47 -31.96 -3.51
N VAL A 168 2.22 -30.67 -3.71
CA VAL A 168 1.03 -30.18 -4.42
C VAL A 168 1.32 -30.02 -5.91
N ASP A 169 0.27 -29.91 -6.73
CA ASP A 169 0.43 -29.66 -8.16
C ASP A 169 1.13 -28.31 -8.44
N SER A 170 1.75 -28.19 -9.61
CA SER A 170 2.56 -27.02 -9.97
C SER A 170 1.77 -25.69 -9.97
N ARG A 171 0.46 -25.71 -10.22
CA ARG A 171 -0.36 -24.49 -10.19
C ARG A 171 -0.51 -24.01 -8.76
N THR A 172 -0.86 -24.92 -7.86
CA THR A 172 -0.98 -24.66 -6.42
C THR A 172 0.37 -24.27 -5.81
N ALA A 173 1.46 -24.94 -6.18
CA ALA A 173 2.81 -24.60 -5.73
C ALA A 173 3.21 -23.17 -6.14
N LEU A 174 2.88 -22.74 -7.36
CA LEU A 174 3.13 -21.36 -7.80
C LEU A 174 2.36 -20.34 -6.95
N VAL A 175 1.09 -20.61 -6.64
CA VAL A 175 0.28 -19.76 -5.75
C VAL A 175 0.92 -19.66 -4.37
N MET A 176 1.39 -20.79 -3.82
CA MET A 176 2.11 -20.81 -2.55
C MET A 176 3.37 -19.94 -2.58
N ILE A 177 4.20 -20.07 -3.63
CA ILE A 177 5.44 -19.28 -3.77
C ILE A 177 5.12 -17.78 -3.79
N VAL A 178 4.13 -17.37 -4.58
CA VAL A 178 3.75 -15.96 -4.70
C VAL A 178 3.19 -15.44 -3.38
N ALA A 179 2.23 -16.14 -2.79
CA ALA A 179 1.54 -15.70 -1.58
C ALA A 179 2.47 -15.71 -0.36
N TYR A 180 3.10 -16.85 -0.06
CA TYR A 180 3.98 -16.99 1.09
C TYR A 180 5.30 -16.24 0.90
N GLY A 181 5.82 -16.13 -0.32
CA GLY A 181 7.00 -15.32 -0.61
C GLY A 181 6.75 -13.83 -0.34
N ALA A 182 5.60 -13.29 -0.77
CA ALA A 182 5.23 -11.90 -0.50
C ALA A 182 5.01 -11.65 1.00
N MET A 183 4.34 -12.56 1.70
CA MET A 183 4.10 -12.44 3.14
C MET A 183 5.39 -12.58 3.95
N LEU A 184 6.26 -13.53 3.61
CA LEU A 184 7.57 -13.68 4.24
C LEU A 184 8.41 -12.42 4.04
N LEU A 185 8.42 -11.87 2.82
CA LEU A 185 9.11 -10.62 2.55
C LEU A 185 8.54 -9.50 3.45
N LEU A 186 7.23 -9.29 3.48
CA LEU A 186 6.59 -8.29 4.36
C LEU A 186 6.96 -8.50 5.84
N PHE A 187 6.90 -9.74 6.31
CA PHE A 187 7.27 -10.10 7.67
C PHE A 187 8.72 -9.72 8.00
N LEU A 188 9.68 -10.06 7.13
CA LEU A 188 11.09 -9.72 7.32
C LEU A 188 11.33 -8.20 7.33
N ILE A 189 10.58 -7.45 6.54
CA ILE A 189 10.65 -5.99 6.47
C ILE A 189 10.21 -5.36 7.79
N GLU A 190 9.02 -5.75 8.26
CA GLU A 190 8.48 -5.25 9.51
C GLU A 190 9.34 -5.70 10.69
N LEU A 191 9.85 -6.94 10.65
CA LEU A 191 10.75 -7.46 11.67
C LEU A 191 12.04 -6.64 11.75
N GLN A 192 12.65 -6.32 10.61
CA GLN A 192 13.84 -5.46 10.56
C GLN A 192 13.54 -4.04 11.07
N ALA A 193 12.39 -3.48 10.70
CA ALA A 193 11.96 -2.14 11.12
C ALA A 193 11.70 -2.08 12.64
N ALA A 194 11.06 -3.10 13.21
CA ALA A 194 10.78 -3.20 14.65
C ALA A 194 12.06 -3.47 15.46
N THR A 195 12.95 -4.35 15.01
CA THR A 195 14.13 -4.75 15.78
C THR A 195 15.29 -3.77 15.65
N VAL A 196 15.93 -3.72 14.48
CA VAL A 196 17.13 -2.91 14.23
C VAL A 196 16.77 -1.45 13.93
N GLY A 197 15.64 -1.24 13.24
CA GLY A 197 15.14 0.06 12.79
C GLY A 197 14.32 0.84 13.81
N GLY A 198 14.13 0.34 15.03
CA GLY A 198 13.10 0.83 15.96
C GLY A 198 13.15 2.33 16.25
N ARG A 199 14.34 2.95 16.33
CA ARG A 199 14.48 4.41 16.52
C ARG A 199 13.86 5.20 15.36
N GLY A 200 14.10 4.73 14.12
CA GLY A 200 13.56 5.35 12.92
C GLY A 200 12.05 5.17 12.82
N LEU A 201 11.55 4.00 13.21
CA LEU A 201 10.12 3.69 13.30
C LEU A 201 9.41 4.62 14.30
N PHE A 202 9.94 4.74 15.53
CA PHE A 202 9.40 5.64 16.55
C PHE A 202 9.40 7.10 16.08
N ALA A 203 10.53 7.60 15.57
CA ALA A 203 10.62 8.98 15.08
C ALA A 203 9.69 9.25 13.88
N TYR A 204 9.47 8.24 13.02
CA TYR A 204 8.48 8.33 11.95
C TYR A 204 7.05 8.43 12.52
N ALA A 205 6.68 7.55 13.45
CA ALA A 205 5.36 7.55 14.08
C ALA A 205 5.08 8.86 14.84
N ALA A 206 6.02 9.31 15.67
CA ALA A 206 5.92 10.56 16.43
C ALA A 206 5.77 11.78 15.50
N ARG A 207 6.60 11.90 14.46
CA ARG A 207 6.46 13.00 13.48
C ARG A 207 5.13 12.95 12.74
N LYS A 208 4.67 11.75 12.37
CA LYS A 208 3.38 11.59 11.70
C LYS A 208 2.24 12.01 12.62
N PHE A 209 2.30 11.63 13.89
CA PHE A 209 1.33 12.02 14.92
C PHE A 209 1.31 13.54 15.10
N VAL A 210 2.46 14.18 15.31
CA VAL A 210 2.57 15.65 15.44
C VAL A 210 2.06 16.39 14.19
N ARG A 211 2.34 15.86 12.99
CA ARG A 211 1.91 16.45 11.71
C ARG A 211 0.46 16.16 11.32
N THR A 212 -0.22 15.26 12.02
CA THR A 212 -1.62 14.92 11.75
C THR A 212 -2.42 15.40 12.97
N PRO A 213 -2.82 16.69 13.01
CA PRO A 213 -3.48 17.22 14.19
C PRO A 213 -4.82 16.50 14.33
N VAL A 214 -4.92 15.64 15.34
CA VAL A 214 -6.22 15.23 15.86
C VAL A 214 -6.72 16.43 16.66
N GLY A 215 -7.43 17.34 16.00
CA GLY A 215 -8.24 18.39 16.65
C GLY A 215 -7.56 19.69 17.11
N LEU A 216 -6.29 19.97 16.77
CA LEU A 216 -5.68 21.28 17.03
C LEU A 216 -5.33 22.03 15.73
N PRO A 217 -5.53 23.36 15.64
CA PRO A 217 -5.21 24.12 14.43
C PRO A 217 -3.71 24.05 14.16
N SER A 218 -3.31 23.54 13.00
CA SER A 218 -1.90 23.49 12.63
C SER A 218 -1.38 24.90 12.34
N LEU A 219 -0.44 25.38 13.14
CA LEU A 219 0.49 26.43 12.73
C LEU A 219 1.61 25.73 11.95
N ASP A 220 1.44 25.55 10.64
CA ASP A 220 2.50 24.95 9.82
C ASP A 220 3.34 26.05 9.16
N HIS A 221 4.62 26.08 9.53
CA HIS A 221 5.63 26.90 8.86
C HIS A 221 5.85 26.37 7.44
N GLY A 222 5.84 27.28 6.47
CA GLY A 222 5.95 26.98 5.05
C GLY A 222 7.06 25.97 4.74
N ALA A 223 6.67 24.83 4.18
CA ALA A 223 7.62 23.82 3.72
C ALA A 223 8.53 24.42 2.61
N PRO A 224 9.85 24.19 2.67
CA PRO A 224 10.79 24.73 1.70
C PRO A 224 10.58 24.14 0.29
N ARG A 225 10.99 24.93 -0.73
CA ARG A 225 10.87 24.63 -2.17
C ARG A 225 11.75 23.45 -2.66
N ASP A 226 12.57 22.82 -1.80
CA ASP A 226 13.61 21.85 -2.16
C ASP A 226 13.12 20.39 -2.41
N GLY A 227 11.89 20.22 -2.89
CA GLY A 227 11.24 18.91 -3.00
C GLY A 227 11.12 18.31 -4.41
N GLU A 228 11.55 19.01 -5.47
CA GLU A 228 11.36 18.54 -6.84
C GLU A 228 12.26 17.35 -7.19
N ARG A 229 11.77 16.46 -8.06
CA ARG A 229 12.52 15.30 -8.54
C ARG A 229 13.54 15.73 -9.60
N SER A 230 14.68 15.06 -9.66
CA SER A 230 15.61 15.23 -10.78
C SER A 230 15.00 14.74 -12.10
N ILE A 231 15.38 15.37 -13.22
CA ILE A 231 14.94 14.96 -14.57
C ILE A 231 15.33 13.52 -14.86
N GLY A 232 16.51 13.05 -14.44
CA GLY A 232 16.91 11.65 -14.60
C GLY A 232 15.99 10.69 -13.84
N SER A 233 15.63 11.02 -12.59
CA SER A 233 14.67 10.21 -11.83
C SER A 233 13.28 10.23 -12.46
N TYR A 234 12.88 11.34 -13.08
CA TYR A 234 11.62 11.46 -13.81
C TYR A 234 11.64 10.61 -15.09
N LEU A 235 12.68 10.72 -15.92
CA LEU A 235 12.82 9.98 -17.16
C LEU A 235 12.88 8.47 -16.95
N LEU A 236 13.43 7.99 -15.84
CA LEU A 236 13.46 6.55 -15.53
C LEU A 236 12.05 6.02 -15.20
N MET A 237 11.31 6.72 -14.36
CA MET A 237 9.97 6.32 -13.92
C MET A 237 9.09 7.55 -13.73
N PRO A 238 8.39 8.02 -14.77
CA PRO A 238 7.62 9.28 -14.72
C PRO A 238 6.59 9.28 -13.58
N ARG A 239 5.76 8.23 -13.50
CA ARG A 239 4.67 8.09 -12.52
C ARG A 239 4.91 6.90 -11.56
N PRO A 240 5.80 7.01 -10.56
CA PRO A 240 6.08 5.92 -9.63
C PRO A 240 4.89 5.58 -8.74
N GLU A 241 3.96 6.51 -8.52
CA GLU A 241 2.74 6.26 -7.75
C GLU A 241 1.75 5.34 -8.46
N ASP A 242 1.86 5.21 -9.78
CA ASP A 242 0.98 4.39 -10.62
C ASP A 242 1.45 2.92 -10.68
N TRP A 243 2.43 2.53 -9.87
CA TRP A 243 2.97 1.16 -9.81
C TRP A 243 1.89 0.10 -9.61
N ILE A 244 0.83 0.41 -8.87
CA ILE A 244 -0.25 -0.54 -8.61
C ILE A 244 -0.97 -0.97 -9.90
N LYS A 245 -0.95 -0.13 -10.94
CA LYS A 245 -1.53 -0.44 -12.26
C LYS A 245 -0.71 -1.51 -12.99
N PHE A 246 0.58 -1.66 -12.68
CA PHE A 246 1.43 -2.72 -13.25
C PHE A 246 0.95 -4.11 -12.84
N LEU A 247 0.18 -4.23 -11.76
CA LEU A 247 -0.34 -5.51 -11.27
C LEU A 247 -1.55 -6.01 -12.06
N ASN A 248 -2.19 -5.16 -12.88
CA ASN A 248 -3.40 -5.57 -13.61
C ASN A 248 -3.11 -6.66 -14.65
N ALA A 249 -2.06 -6.49 -15.48
CA ALA A 249 -1.72 -7.49 -16.48
C ALA A 249 -1.23 -8.82 -15.86
N PRO A 250 -0.33 -8.84 -14.86
CA PRO A 250 0.07 -10.08 -14.18
C PRO A 250 -1.06 -10.73 -13.38
N GLY A 251 -1.93 -9.92 -12.76
CA GLY A 251 -3.10 -10.44 -12.06
C GLY A 251 -4.07 -11.13 -13.01
N ALA A 252 -4.37 -10.49 -14.16
CA ALA A 252 -5.19 -11.07 -15.20
C ALA A 252 -4.55 -12.34 -15.82
N TRP A 253 -3.23 -12.31 -16.06
CA TRP A 253 -2.46 -13.47 -16.53
C TRP A 253 -2.54 -14.62 -15.53
N LEU A 254 -2.25 -14.38 -14.25
CA LEU A 254 -2.24 -15.42 -13.22
C LEU A 254 -3.61 -16.08 -13.06
N VAL A 255 -4.67 -15.28 -12.91
CA VAL A 255 -6.04 -15.79 -12.73
C VAL A 255 -6.49 -16.59 -13.96
N THR A 256 -6.11 -16.16 -15.16
CA THR A 256 -6.42 -16.89 -16.40
C THR A 256 -5.58 -18.15 -16.56
N TYR A 257 -4.28 -18.09 -16.24
CA TYR A 257 -3.35 -19.22 -16.29
C TYR A 257 -3.76 -20.34 -15.33
N LEU A 258 -4.25 -19.97 -14.13
CA LEU A 258 -4.78 -20.96 -13.18
C LEU A 258 -5.97 -21.73 -13.76
N ALA A 259 -6.83 -21.08 -14.57
CA ALA A 259 -7.95 -21.71 -15.25
C ALA A 259 -7.49 -22.60 -16.43
N THR A 260 -6.72 -22.03 -17.35
CA THR A 260 -6.36 -22.69 -18.61
C THR A 260 -5.25 -23.73 -18.42
N GLY A 261 -4.31 -23.47 -17.52
CA GLY A 261 -3.07 -24.25 -17.37
C GLY A 261 -2.08 -24.08 -18.51
N SER A 262 -2.35 -23.17 -19.43
CA SER A 262 -1.55 -22.89 -20.61
C SER A 262 -1.11 -21.44 -20.54
N GLY A 263 0.15 -21.15 -20.81
CA GLY A 263 0.61 -19.78 -20.91
C GLY A 263 2.10 -19.72 -21.17
N ASP A 264 2.52 -18.72 -21.93
CA ASP A 264 3.93 -18.42 -22.13
C ASP A 264 4.33 -17.30 -21.18
N PHE A 265 4.83 -17.68 -20.01
CA PHE A 265 5.22 -16.72 -18.97
C PHE A 265 6.36 -15.80 -19.45
N TRP A 266 7.30 -16.30 -20.24
CA TRP A 266 8.46 -15.50 -20.64
C TRP A 266 8.08 -14.47 -21.70
N ARG A 267 7.30 -14.86 -22.72
CA ARG A 267 6.73 -13.90 -23.67
C ARG A 267 5.83 -12.90 -22.97
N PHE A 268 4.98 -13.37 -22.06
CA PHE A 268 4.15 -12.49 -21.23
C PHE A 268 5.01 -11.47 -20.47
N ALA A 269 6.06 -11.90 -19.78
CA ALA A 269 6.90 -11.03 -18.97
C ALA A 269 7.60 -9.95 -19.82
N VAL A 270 8.15 -10.33 -20.98
CA VAL A 270 8.78 -9.40 -21.93
C VAL A 270 7.77 -8.38 -22.43
N MET A 271 6.60 -8.83 -22.86
CA MET A 271 5.55 -7.95 -23.37
C MET A 271 4.94 -7.07 -22.27
N TRP A 272 4.74 -7.61 -21.08
CA TRP A 272 4.24 -6.88 -19.91
C TRP A 272 5.17 -5.74 -19.53
N ILE A 273 6.46 -6.02 -19.38
CA ILE A 273 7.46 -4.98 -19.10
C ILE A 273 7.45 -3.95 -20.23
N SER A 274 7.46 -4.37 -21.48
CA SER A 274 7.47 -3.45 -22.62
C SER A 274 6.24 -2.55 -22.66
N VAL A 275 5.04 -3.10 -22.47
CA VAL A 275 3.79 -2.32 -22.51
C VAL A 275 3.65 -1.42 -21.28
N GLU A 276 3.86 -1.92 -20.06
CA GLU A 276 3.66 -1.10 -18.85
C GLU A 276 4.81 -0.12 -18.60
N TYR A 277 6.06 -0.57 -18.78
CA TYR A 277 7.22 0.27 -18.53
C TYR A 277 7.54 1.19 -19.71
N LEU A 278 7.50 0.75 -20.96
CA LEU A 278 7.85 1.61 -22.09
C LEU A 278 6.65 2.39 -22.61
N VAL A 279 5.59 1.69 -23.04
CA VAL A 279 4.45 2.31 -23.74
C VAL A 279 3.59 3.16 -22.80
N PHE A 280 3.14 2.62 -21.66
CA PHE A 280 2.30 3.38 -20.73
C PHE A 280 3.04 4.53 -20.05
N GLN A 281 4.32 4.37 -19.71
CA GLN A 281 5.10 5.50 -19.18
C GLN A 281 5.32 6.58 -20.24
N ALA A 282 5.56 6.22 -21.50
CA ALA A 282 5.62 7.19 -22.59
C ALA A 282 4.30 7.96 -22.73
N ARG A 283 3.15 7.27 -22.63
CA ARG A 283 1.83 7.92 -22.59
C ARG A 283 1.69 8.86 -21.39
N TYR A 284 2.17 8.47 -20.20
CA TYR A 284 2.13 9.34 -19.03
C TYR A 284 3.03 10.57 -19.18
N GLN A 285 4.19 10.45 -19.82
CA GLN A 285 5.03 11.60 -20.17
C GLN A 285 4.32 12.53 -21.14
N LEU A 286 3.63 12.00 -22.15
CA LEU A 286 2.84 12.83 -23.08
C LEU A 286 1.74 13.61 -22.32
N ASN A 287 1.08 12.94 -21.37
CA ASN A 287 0.10 13.60 -20.50
C ASN A 287 0.72 14.70 -19.65
N ASP A 288 1.91 14.47 -19.08
CA ASP A 288 2.62 15.49 -18.28
C ASP A 288 3.09 16.67 -19.15
N LEU A 289 3.53 16.42 -20.39
CA LEU A 289 3.93 17.46 -21.33
C LEU A 289 2.74 18.37 -21.69
N ARG A 290 1.58 17.77 -21.98
CA ARG A 290 0.35 18.52 -22.31
C ARG A 290 -0.24 19.23 -21.10
N GLY A 291 -0.14 18.59 -19.93
CA GLY A 291 -0.72 19.04 -18.68
C GLY A 291 0.19 19.95 -17.83
N ALA A 292 1.36 20.34 -18.36
CA ALA A 292 2.37 21.04 -17.58
C ALA A 292 1.86 22.37 -16.97
N PRO A 293 1.12 23.23 -17.70
CA PRO A 293 0.55 24.44 -17.13
C PRO A 293 -0.45 24.15 -16.00
N GLU A 294 -1.33 23.16 -16.17
CA GLU A 294 -2.33 22.81 -15.14
C GLU A 294 -1.70 22.13 -13.92
N ASP A 295 -0.51 21.56 -14.06
CA ASP A 295 0.19 20.87 -12.99
C ASP A 295 0.99 21.81 -12.10
N ASP A 296 1.49 22.93 -12.62
CA ASP A 296 2.12 23.97 -11.81
C ASP A 296 1.12 24.64 -10.86
N LEU A 297 -0.14 24.75 -11.30
CA LEU A 297 -1.25 25.28 -10.49
C LEU A 297 -1.75 24.30 -9.42
N HIS A 298 -1.21 23.09 -9.34
CA HIS A 298 -1.69 22.09 -8.39
C HIS A 298 -1.12 22.31 -6.99
N SER A 299 -2.00 22.32 -5.99
CA SER A 299 -1.63 22.39 -4.57
C SER A 299 -0.57 21.39 -4.12
N GLU A 300 -0.76 20.12 -4.47
CA GLU A 300 0.14 19.00 -4.20
C GLU A 300 1.19 18.75 -5.31
N ARG A 301 1.65 19.80 -6.03
CA ARG A 301 2.61 19.66 -7.16
C ARG A 301 3.86 18.84 -6.82
N VAL A 302 4.45 19.09 -5.66
CA VAL A 302 5.65 18.39 -5.18
C VAL A 302 5.35 16.93 -4.86
N ALA A 303 4.21 16.67 -4.19
CA ALA A 303 3.82 15.31 -3.81
C ALA A 303 3.47 14.42 -5.01
N ARG A 304 2.98 15.02 -6.11
CA ARG A 304 2.69 14.33 -7.37
C ARG A 304 3.95 13.98 -8.16
N GLY A 305 5.06 14.69 -7.96
CA GLY A 305 6.36 14.35 -8.53
C GLY A 305 6.35 14.20 -10.06
N ARG A 306 5.60 15.07 -10.75
CA ARG A 306 5.50 15.13 -12.22
C ARG A 306 6.74 15.78 -12.84
N LEU A 307 6.64 16.24 -14.09
CA LEU A 307 7.74 16.86 -14.82
C LEU A 307 8.38 18.01 -13.99
N PRO A 308 9.69 17.97 -13.74
CA PRO A 308 10.35 19.01 -12.95
C PRO A 308 10.42 20.34 -13.70
N HIS A 309 10.14 21.43 -13.00
CA HIS A 309 10.18 22.78 -13.59
C HIS A 309 11.60 23.35 -13.53
N GLY A 310 12.32 23.05 -12.45
CA GLY A 310 13.65 23.62 -12.21
C GLY A 310 13.58 25.12 -11.91
N ASN A 311 14.75 25.75 -11.80
CA ASN A 311 14.88 27.11 -11.25
C ASN A 311 14.77 28.21 -12.33
N SER A 312 14.70 27.84 -13.61
CA SER A 312 14.65 28.79 -14.72
C SER A 312 13.74 28.29 -15.85
N GLN A 313 13.22 29.22 -16.67
CA GLN A 313 12.44 28.85 -17.86
C GLN A 313 13.26 28.03 -18.86
N GLU A 314 14.57 28.27 -18.95
CA GLU A 314 15.46 27.49 -19.82
C GLU A 314 15.56 26.04 -19.35
N THR A 315 15.74 25.83 -18.04
CA THR A 315 15.73 24.49 -17.43
C THR A 315 14.41 23.78 -17.70
N PHE A 316 13.28 24.48 -17.58
CA PHE A 316 11.97 23.91 -17.89
C PHE A 316 11.85 23.50 -19.37
N ARG A 317 12.27 24.35 -20.31
CA ARG A 317 12.29 24.03 -21.76
C ARG A 317 13.18 22.82 -22.07
N ASN A 318 14.32 22.71 -21.40
CA ASN A 318 15.21 21.56 -21.55
C ASN A 318 14.58 20.28 -20.96
N ASN A 319 13.89 20.36 -19.83
CA ASN A 319 13.15 19.23 -19.24
C ASN A 319 11.99 18.78 -20.14
N LEU A 320 11.26 19.70 -20.77
CA LEU A 320 10.22 19.40 -21.76
C LEU A 320 10.81 18.63 -22.95
N ARG A 321 11.92 19.13 -23.52
CA ARG A 321 12.64 18.46 -24.63
C ARG A 321 13.12 17.07 -24.23
N ALA A 322 13.74 16.94 -23.06
CA ALA A 322 14.24 15.66 -22.56
C ALA A 322 13.09 14.64 -22.37
N SER A 323 11.93 15.08 -21.87
CA SER A 323 10.76 14.21 -21.76
C SER A 323 10.21 13.79 -23.12
N ALA A 324 10.13 14.72 -24.09
CA ALA A 324 9.71 14.41 -25.46
C ALA A 324 10.64 13.41 -26.16
N ILE A 325 11.95 13.59 -26.02
CA ILE A 325 12.96 12.63 -26.53
C ILE A 325 12.80 11.27 -25.82
N GLY A 326 12.59 11.28 -24.50
CA GLY A 326 12.34 10.07 -23.72
C GLY A 326 11.14 9.27 -24.20
N ILE A 327 10.04 9.92 -24.59
CA ILE A 327 8.87 9.27 -25.22
C ILE A 327 9.30 8.53 -26.49
N VAL A 328 9.98 9.22 -27.40
CA VAL A 328 10.41 8.65 -28.70
C VAL A 328 11.33 7.45 -28.47
N ILE A 329 12.32 7.57 -27.59
CA ILE A 329 13.24 6.47 -27.26
C ILE A 329 12.47 5.27 -26.69
N ARG A 330 11.56 5.49 -25.74
CA ARG A 330 10.76 4.39 -25.16
C ARG A 330 9.95 3.63 -26.21
N LEU A 331 9.30 4.36 -27.12
CA LEU A 331 8.50 3.74 -28.19
C LEU A 331 9.38 3.00 -29.20
N ALA A 332 10.53 3.57 -29.59
CA ALA A 332 11.48 2.91 -30.47
C ALA A 332 12.00 1.59 -29.84
N VAL A 333 12.38 1.62 -28.56
CA VAL A 333 12.82 0.43 -27.82
C VAL A 333 11.69 -0.60 -27.72
N ALA A 334 10.45 -0.17 -27.47
CA ALA A 334 9.30 -1.09 -27.42
C ALA A 334 9.10 -1.81 -28.76
N VAL A 335 9.19 -1.09 -29.89
CA VAL A 335 9.10 -1.68 -31.24
C VAL A 335 10.25 -2.66 -31.49
N VAL A 336 11.49 -2.30 -31.13
CA VAL A 336 12.65 -3.22 -31.26
C VAL A 336 12.43 -4.49 -30.44
N ILE A 337 11.95 -4.39 -29.20
CA ILE A 337 11.62 -5.57 -28.39
C ILE A 337 10.51 -6.38 -29.05
N GLY A 338 9.48 -5.72 -29.60
CA GLY A 338 8.43 -6.38 -30.38
C GLY A 338 8.98 -7.18 -31.55
N VAL A 339 9.96 -6.65 -32.30
CA VAL A 339 10.65 -7.40 -33.37
C VAL A 339 11.42 -8.58 -32.81
N LEU A 340 12.23 -8.37 -31.77
CA LEU A 340 13.07 -9.42 -31.18
C LEU A 340 12.26 -10.54 -30.52
N ALA A 341 11.05 -10.25 -30.03
CA ALA A 341 10.14 -11.21 -29.43
C ALA A 341 9.20 -11.89 -30.44
N ASP A 342 9.27 -11.53 -31.73
CA ASP A 342 8.32 -11.96 -32.77
C ASP A 342 6.85 -11.53 -32.49
N GLU A 343 6.68 -10.37 -31.84
CA GLU A 343 5.40 -9.81 -31.40
C GLU A 343 5.20 -8.36 -31.92
N LEU A 344 5.83 -8.00 -33.05
CA LEU A 344 5.83 -6.63 -33.60
C LEU A 344 4.41 -6.10 -33.80
N MET A 345 3.54 -6.89 -34.43
CA MET A 345 2.17 -6.47 -34.73
C MET A 345 1.37 -6.22 -33.45
N LEU A 346 1.54 -7.09 -32.45
CA LEU A 346 0.88 -6.94 -31.15
C LEU A 346 1.40 -5.70 -30.40
N MET A 347 2.71 -5.45 -30.42
CA MET A 347 3.31 -4.25 -29.86
C MET A 347 2.77 -2.97 -30.51
N CYS A 348 2.71 -2.93 -31.83
CA CYS A 348 2.13 -1.81 -32.58
C CYS A 348 0.66 -1.59 -32.22
N LEU A 349 -0.13 -2.66 -32.10
CA LEU A 349 -1.52 -2.59 -31.66
C LEU A 349 -1.65 -1.99 -30.26
N PHE A 350 -0.80 -2.40 -29.30
CA PHE A 350 -0.79 -1.83 -27.95
C PHE A 350 -0.40 -0.35 -27.95
N ILE A 351 0.60 0.05 -28.73
CA ILE A 351 0.98 1.46 -28.88
C ILE A 351 -0.22 2.27 -29.40
N VAL A 352 -0.85 1.80 -30.48
CA VAL A 352 -2.02 2.47 -31.07
C VAL A 352 -3.19 2.51 -30.07
N ALA A 353 -3.48 1.42 -29.36
CA ALA A 353 -4.57 1.37 -28.39
C ALA A 353 -4.32 2.31 -27.20
N VAL A 354 -3.10 2.33 -26.64
CA VAL A 354 -2.74 3.16 -25.49
C VAL A 354 -2.73 4.65 -25.85
N PHE A 355 -2.17 5.03 -27.00
CA PHE A 355 -2.15 6.42 -27.43
C PHE A 355 -3.50 6.86 -28.00
N GLY A 356 -4.20 6.00 -28.73
CA GLY A 356 -5.55 6.26 -29.25
C GLY A 356 -6.55 6.53 -28.13
N THR A 357 -6.54 5.72 -27.07
CA THR A 357 -7.36 6.01 -25.87
C THR A 357 -6.97 7.32 -25.20
N ALA A 358 -5.69 7.69 -25.18
CA ALA A 358 -5.27 8.99 -24.67
C ALA A 358 -5.82 10.15 -25.52
N LEU A 359 -5.78 10.04 -26.85
CA LEU A 359 -6.30 11.07 -27.76
C LEU A 359 -7.82 11.24 -27.63
N ILE A 360 -8.57 10.13 -27.58
CA ILE A 360 -10.03 10.18 -27.38
C ILE A 360 -10.36 10.81 -26.02
N TYR A 361 -9.67 10.39 -24.95
CA TYR A 361 -9.83 11.00 -23.63
C TYR A 361 -9.61 12.51 -23.65
N GLU A 362 -8.55 12.99 -24.30
CA GLU A 362 -8.26 14.42 -24.41
C GLU A 362 -9.33 15.16 -25.22
N GLY A 363 -9.82 14.56 -26.31
CA GLY A 363 -10.93 15.12 -27.10
C GLY A 363 -12.20 15.27 -26.26
N LEU A 364 -12.58 14.24 -25.51
CA LEU A 364 -13.74 14.27 -24.61
C LEU A 364 -13.54 15.29 -23.46
N ARG A 365 -12.32 15.40 -22.94
CA ARG A 365 -11.94 16.37 -21.90
C ARG A 365 -12.06 17.81 -22.43
N ALA A 366 -11.53 18.07 -23.63
CA ALA A 366 -11.59 19.38 -24.28
C ALA A 366 -13.03 19.80 -24.60
N ALA A 367 -13.88 18.85 -25.01
CA ALA A 367 -15.32 19.06 -25.19
C ALA A 367 -16.10 19.18 -23.86
N ARG A 368 -15.41 19.13 -22.70
CA ARG A 368 -15.97 19.21 -21.34
C ARG A 368 -17.05 18.15 -21.05
N MET A 369 -16.99 17.00 -21.73
CA MET A 369 -17.97 15.92 -21.59
C MET A 369 -17.66 15.06 -20.35
N VAL A 370 -18.33 15.33 -19.23
CA VAL A 370 -18.06 14.67 -17.94
C VAL A 370 -18.33 13.16 -17.98
N LEU A 371 -19.54 12.74 -18.36
CA LEU A 371 -19.95 11.34 -18.29
C LEU A 371 -19.17 10.43 -19.27
N PRO A 372 -18.96 10.82 -20.54
CA PRO A 372 -18.09 10.06 -21.45
C PRO A 372 -16.66 9.95 -20.97
N VAL A 373 -16.09 11.00 -20.36
CA VAL A 373 -14.77 10.91 -19.73
C VAL A 373 -14.76 9.86 -18.62
N TRP A 374 -15.77 9.85 -17.75
CA TRP A 374 -15.87 8.89 -16.65
C TRP A 374 -16.02 7.44 -17.10
N THR A 375 -16.72 7.16 -18.21
CA THR A 375 -16.88 5.80 -18.71
C THR A 375 -15.67 5.34 -19.53
N PHE A 376 -15.09 6.24 -20.33
CA PHE A 376 -14.03 5.88 -21.27
C PHE A 376 -12.68 5.57 -20.60
N VAL A 377 -12.41 6.12 -19.41
CA VAL A 377 -11.16 5.88 -18.68
C VAL A 377 -10.93 4.40 -18.31
N GLY A 378 -12.00 3.60 -18.28
CA GLY A 378 -11.93 2.16 -18.06
C GLY A 378 -11.19 1.39 -19.15
N VAL A 379 -11.23 1.86 -20.40
CA VAL A 379 -10.65 1.15 -21.55
C VAL A 379 -9.16 0.88 -21.37
N GLY A 380 -8.43 1.80 -20.73
CA GLY A 380 -7.01 1.62 -20.44
C GLY A 380 -6.71 0.43 -19.50
N TYR A 381 -7.67 -0.03 -18.70
CA TYR A 381 -7.56 -1.20 -17.84
C TYR A 381 -7.90 -2.49 -18.59
N ALA A 382 -8.88 -2.44 -19.50
CA ALA A 382 -9.18 -3.56 -20.40
C ALA A 382 -7.96 -3.91 -21.27
N ILE A 383 -7.29 -2.89 -21.84
CA ILE A 383 -6.06 -3.10 -22.64
C ILE A 383 -4.99 -3.84 -21.83
N ARG A 384 -4.78 -3.47 -20.55
CA ARG A 384 -3.82 -4.15 -19.67
C ARG A 384 -4.19 -5.60 -19.41
N ALA A 385 -5.45 -5.84 -19.08
CA ALA A 385 -5.94 -7.18 -18.80
C ALA A 385 -5.87 -8.06 -20.05
N ALA A 386 -6.12 -7.48 -21.23
CA ALA A 386 -6.09 -8.21 -22.48
C ALA A 386 -4.73 -8.81 -22.79
N LEU A 387 -3.65 -8.10 -22.46
CA LEU A 387 -2.29 -8.64 -22.52
C LEU A 387 -2.13 -9.90 -21.66
N GLY A 388 -2.54 -9.83 -20.39
CA GLY A 388 -2.42 -10.96 -19.47
C GLY A 388 -3.28 -12.15 -19.85
N ILE A 389 -4.55 -11.90 -20.20
CA ILE A 389 -5.51 -12.93 -20.62
C ILE A 389 -5.03 -13.65 -21.88
N HIS A 390 -4.52 -12.90 -22.88
CA HIS A 390 -4.06 -13.48 -24.13
C HIS A 390 -2.87 -14.43 -23.93
N PHE A 391 -1.82 -13.97 -23.23
CA PHE A 391 -0.65 -14.81 -22.98
C PHE A 391 -0.87 -15.92 -21.95
N ALA A 392 -2.03 -15.93 -21.29
CA ALA A 392 -2.51 -17.04 -20.46
C ALA A 392 -3.40 -18.03 -21.25
N GLY A 393 -3.35 -17.98 -22.58
CA GLY A 393 -3.90 -19.01 -23.46
C GLY A 393 -5.35 -18.83 -23.86
N LEU A 394 -6.02 -17.74 -23.50
CA LEU A 394 -7.34 -17.40 -24.04
C LEU A 394 -7.22 -16.61 -25.34
N SER A 395 -8.05 -16.96 -26.33
CA SER A 395 -8.12 -16.21 -27.59
C SER A 395 -8.77 -14.83 -27.39
N TRP A 396 -8.46 -13.88 -28.27
CA TRP A 396 -9.02 -12.52 -28.21
C TRP A 396 -10.54 -12.45 -28.32
N LEU A 397 -11.15 -13.44 -28.98
CA LEU A 397 -12.59 -13.51 -29.22
C LEU A 397 -13.29 -14.52 -28.29
N ASP A 398 -12.57 -15.09 -27.33
CA ASP A 398 -13.15 -16.00 -26.36
C ASP A 398 -14.18 -15.26 -25.47
N GLU A 399 -15.29 -15.92 -25.16
CA GLU A 399 -16.35 -15.35 -24.32
C GLU A 399 -15.83 -15.03 -22.91
N THR A 400 -15.02 -15.92 -22.34
CA THR A 400 -14.37 -15.74 -21.03
C THR A 400 -13.38 -14.59 -21.07
N ALA A 401 -12.63 -14.45 -22.17
CA ALA A 401 -11.73 -13.31 -22.36
C ALA A 401 -12.51 -11.98 -22.43
N THR A 402 -13.62 -11.96 -23.16
CA THR A 402 -14.49 -10.78 -23.29
C THR A 402 -15.07 -10.34 -21.95
N LEU A 403 -15.52 -11.30 -21.12
CA LEU A 403 -15.94 -11.02 -19.73
C LEU A 403 -14.79 -10.43 -18.91
N GLY A 404 -13.57 -10.94 -19.06
CA GLY A 404 -12.38 -10.39 -18.41
C GLY A 404 -12.06 -8.96 -18.85
N TYR A 405 -12.15 -8.66 -20.15
CA TYR A 405 -11.92 -7.31 -20.67
C TYR A 405 -12.95 -6.32 -20.11
N LEU A 406 -14.23 -6.72 -20.09
CA LEU A 406 -15.31 -5.93 -19.54
C LEU A 406 -15.17 -5.73 -18.02
N ALA A 407 -14.83 -6.80 -17.29
CA ALA A 407 -14.55 -6.74 -15.85
C ALA A 407 -13.44 -5.72 -15.57
N PHE A 408 -12.31 -5.79 -16.28
CA PHE A 408 -11.24 -4.82 -16.08
C PHE A 408 -11.59 -3.40 -16.56
N ALA A 409 -12.40 -3.24 -17.62
CA ALA A 409 -12.88 -1.94 -18.05
C ALA A 409 -13.69 -1.25 -16.94
N ILE A 410 -14.67 -1.96 -16.38
CA ILE A 410 -15.56 -1.42 -15.33
C ILE A 410 -14.77 -1.21 -14.03
N TYR A 411 -13.83 -2.10 -13.71
CA TYR A 411 -12.92 -1.94 -12.59
C TYR A 411 -12.10 -0.66 -12.75
N GLY A 412 -11.60 -0.40 -13.96
CA GLY A 412 -10.87 0.82 -14.30
C GLY A 412 -11.71 2.08 -14.08
N ILE A 413 -13.00 2.07 -14.46
CA ILE A 413 -13.93 3.17 -14.16
C ILE A 413 -14.01 3.39 -12.65
N MET A 414 -14.31 2.36 -11.87
CA MET A 414 -14.38 2.47 -10.40
C MET A 414 -13.06 3.00 -9.81
N PHE A 415 -11.93 2.42 -10.21
CA PHE A 415 -10.61 2.72 -9.67
C PHE A 415 -10.21 4.17 -9.95
N VAL A 416 -10.39 4.61 -11.19
CA VAL A 416 -10.04 5.97 -11.60
C VAL A 416 -10.95 6.98 -10.91
N LEU A 417 -12.27 6.74 -10.86
CA LEU A 417 -13.21 7.66 -10.25
C LEU A 417 -13.01 7.83 -8.74
N LEU A 418 -12.68 6.76 -8.01
CA LEU A 418 -12.33 6.88 -6.59
C LEU A 418 -11.06 7.71 -6.38
N ASN A 419 -10.01 7.46 -7.16
CA ASN A 419 -8.78 8.25 -7.11
C ASN A 419 -9.03 9.72 -7.50
N TRP A 420 -9.85 9.96 -8.50
CA TRP A 420 -10.23 11.30 -8.96
C TRP A 420 -11.12 12.05 -7.99
N ALA A 421 -12.01 11.36 -7.27
CA ALA A 421 -12.78 11.96 -6.20
C ALA A 421 -11.86 12.44 -5.07
N SER A 422 -10.87 11.64 -4.68
CA SER A 422 -9.83 12.06 -3.73
C SER A 422 -8.91 13.14 -4.29
N GLU A 423 -8.57 13.10 -5.58
CA GLU A 423 -7.78 14.16 -6.23
C GLU A 423 -8.55 15.48 -6.25
N ALA A 424 -9.86 15.47 -6.53
CA ALA A 424 -10.69 16.67 -6.51
C ALA A 424 -10.65 17.36 -5.14
N THR A 425 -10.67 16.62 -4.02
CA THR A 425 -10.58 17.22 -2.69
C THR A 425 -9.21 17.80 -2.36
N SER A 426 -8.15 17.40 -3.06
CA SER A 426 -6.81 18.00 -2.89
C SER A 426 -6.73 19.44 -3.41
N TYR A 427 -7.67 19.88 -4.24
CA TYR A 427 -7.82 21.28 -4.64
C TYR A 427 -8.67 22.10 -3.66
N CYS A 428 -9.21 21.46 -2.63
CA CYS A 428 -10.12 22.11 -1.71
C CYS A 428 -9.46 22.46 -0.38
N THR A 429 -9.85 23.59 0.19
CA THR A 429 -9.58 23.98 1.57
C THR A 429 -10.85 23.79 2.38
N VAL A 430 -10.70 23.21 3.58
CA VAL A 430 -11.78 23.05 4.55
C VAL A 430 -11.53 24.01 5.70
N THR A 431 -12.45 24.93 5.92
CA THR A 431 -12.40 25.88 7.04
C THR A 431 -12.67 25.17 8.37
N PRO A 432 -12.31 25.76 9.52
CA PRO A 432 -12.71 25.24 10.83
C PRO A 432 -14.23 25.12 11.01
N SER A 433 -15.02 25.94 10.30
CA SER A 433 -16.49 25.85 10.28
C SER A 433 -17.02 24.70 9.40
N GLY A 434 -16.14 23.98 8.70
CA GLY A 434 -16.51 22.86 7.82
C GLY A 434 -16.93 23.28 6.41
N GLU A 435 -16.77 24.55 6.05
CA GLU A 435 -17.04 25.05 4.71
C GLU A 435 -15.92 24.65 3.74
N TRP A 436 -16.30 24.28 2.53
CA TRP A 436 -15.37 23.87 1.49
C TRP A 436 -15.20 24.99 0.47
N THR A 437 -13.95 25.37 0.20
CA THR A 437 -13.61 26.22 -0.95
C THR A 437 -12.67 25.47 -1.87
N TYR A 438 -12.66 25.76 -3.16
CA TYR A 438 -11.75 25.12 -4.12
C TYR A 438 -10.97 26.13 -4.95
N GLN A 439 -9.79 25.71 -5.41
CA GLN A 439 -8.87 26.52 -6.20
C GLN A 439 -9.24 26.56 -7.70
N SER A 440 -8.84 27.61 -8.40
CA SER A 440 -9.13 27.82 -9.83
C SER A 440 -8.67 26.66 -10.72
N GLY A 441 -7.55 25.98 -10.39
CA GLY A 441 -7.07 24.83 -11.16
C GLY A 441 -8.04 23.63 -11.24
N LEU A 442 -9.05 23.57 -10.37
CA LEU A 442 -10.12 22.57 -10.45
C LEU A 442 -11.20 22.94 -11.50
N VAL A 443 -11.38 24.23 -11.79
CA VAL A 443 -12.35 24.72 -12.79
C VAL A 443 -12.03 24.20 -14.19
N ASP A 444 -10.74 24.10 -14.50
CA ASP A 444 -10.24 23.58 -15.78
C ASP A 444 -10.38 22.05 -15.88
N LYS A 445 -10.84 21.40 -14.81
CA LYS A 445 -11.04 19.94 -14.71
C LYS A 445 -12.50 19.64 -14.35
N PRO A 446 -13.46 19.94 -15.24
CA PRO A 446 -14.89 19.82 -14.95
C PRO A 446 -15.30 18.40 -14.56
N HIS A 447 -14.62 17.38 -15.12
CA HIS A 447 -14.85 15.98 -14.77
C HIS A 447 -14.40 15.61 -13.35
N LEU A 448 -13.40 16.31 -12.78
CA LEU A 448 -13.03 16.17 -11.36
C LEU A 448 -13.96 16.98 -10.47
N LEU A 449 -14.25 18.24 -10.84
CA LEU A 449 -15.15 19.11 -10.09
C LEU A 449 -16.53 18.47 -9.89
N ALA A 450 -17.06 17.82 -10.93
CA ALA A 450 -18.35 17.13 -10.88
C ALA A 450 -18.40 15.97 -9.86
N LEU A 451 -17.24 15.42 -9.42
CA LEU A 451 -17.18 14.36 -8.41
C LEU A 451 -17.37 14.88 -6.98
N LEU A 452 -17.27 16.19 -6.73
CA LEU A 452 -17.57 16.76 -5.41
C LEU A 452 -19.05 16.60 -5.03
N LYS A 453 -19.97 16.69 -6.02
CA LYS A 453 -21.42 16.56 -5.78
C LYS A 453 -21.82 15.16 -5.25
N PRO A 454 -21.37 14.04 -5.84
CA PRO A 454 -21.56 12.70 -5.27
C PRO A 454 -20.99 12.49 -3.86
N LEU A 455 -19.95 13.27 -3.48
CA LEU A 455 -19.41 13.28 -2.13
C LEU A 455 -20.29 14.07 -1.13
N GLY A 456 -21.30 14.80 -1.62
CA GLY A 456 -22.09 15.72 -0.78
C GLY A 456 -21.34 17.00 -0.43
N ILE A 457 -20.23 17.29 -1.11
CA ILE A 457 -19.42 18.48 -0.88
C ILE A 457 -19.98 19.62 -1.73
N VAL A 458 -20.49 20.66 -1.06
CA VAL A 458 -20.85 21.93 -1.69
C VAL A 458 -19.66 22.86 -1.47
N ALA A 459 -18.84 23.00 -2.51
CA ALA A 459 -17.66 23.85 -2.46
C ALA A 459 -17.85 25.10 -3.33
N THR A 460 -17.36 26.25 -2.87
CA THR A 460 -17.37 27.52 -3.61
C THR A 460 -15.97 27.84 -4.15
N LEU A 461 -15.90 28.58 -5.26
CA LEU A 461 -14.60 29.02 -5.79
C LEU A 461 -13.98 29.99 -4.78
N SER A 462 -12.74 29.73 -4.37
CA SER A 462 -12.03 30.62 -3.47
C SER A 462 -11.72 31.94 -4.18
N THR A 463 -12.32 33.03 -3.70
CA THR A 463 -12.11 34.40 -4.22
C THR A 463 -10.86 35.06 -3.64
N ARG A 464 -10.34 34.54 -2.53
CA ARG A 464 -9.09 34.99 -1.92
C ARG A 464 -7.93 34.12 -2.41
N ARG A 465 -6.78 34.72 -2.70
CA ARG A 465 -5.48 34.03 -2.60
C ARG A 465 -5.25 33.71 -1.11
N GLU A 466 -6.02 32.78 -0.56
CA GLU A 466 -5.76 32.24 0.75
C GLU A 466 -4.37 31.62 0.71
N HIS A 467 -3.49 32.13 1.56
CA HIS A 467 -2.13 31.63 1.71
C HIS A 467 -2.12 30.29 2.46
N ALA A 468 -3.27 29.84 2.97
CA ALA A 468 -3.40 28.54 3.59
C ALA A 468 -3.34 27.45 2.50
N PRO A 469 -2.39 26.49 2.61
CA PRO A 469 -2.34 25.37 1.68
C PRO A 469 -3.62 24.55 1.83
N PRO A 470 -4.21 24.06 0.72
CA PRO A 470 -5.43 23.29 0.79
C PRO A 470 -5.20 22.00 1.57
N ASN A 471 -6.03 21.77 2.58
CA ASN A 471 -5.96 20.65 3.51
C ASN A 471 -6.94 19.53 3.14
N GLY A 472 -7.79 19.71 2.12
CA GLY A 472 -8.83 18.74 1.74
C GLY A 472 -8.28 17.39 1.25
N GLY A 473 -7.02 17.35 0.79
CA GLY A 473 -6.35 16.10 0.40
C GLY A 473 -6.06 15.15 1.58
N HIS A 474 -6.09 15.64 2.82
CA HIS A 474 -5.95 14.84 4.04
C HIS A 474 -7.27 14.24 4.52
N GLN A 475 -8.39 14.77 4.03
CA GLN A 475 -9.72 14.35 4.48
C GLN A 475 -10.09 13.00 3.85
N ARG A 476 -10.57 12.08 4.68
CA ARG A 476 -11.05 10.75 4.25
C ARG A 476 -12.50 10.80 3.82
N VAL A 477 -12.79 11.62 2.81
CA VAL A 477 -14.15 11.93 2.35
C VAL A 477 -14.94 10.73 1.82
N LEU A 478 -14.26 9.66 1.42
CA LEU A 478 -14.88 8.44 0.90
C LEU A 478 -15.29 7.44 1.99
N VAL A 479 -14.84 7.61 3.24
CA VAL A 479 -15.14 6.70 4.35
C VAL A 479 -16.64 6.75 4.67
N ALA A 480 -17.17 7.97 4.77
CA ALA A 480 -18.58 8.22 5.02
C ALA A 480 -19.46 7.59 3.93
N ARG A 481 -20.71 7.30 4.30
CA ARG A 481 -21.71 6.81 3.36
C ARG A 481 -22.07 7.96 2.40
N GLY A 482 -21.30 8.07 1.31
CA GLY A 482 -21.62 8.95 0.18
C GLY A 482 -22.92 8.57 -0.49
N ARG A 483 -23.29 9.26 -1.58
CA ARG A 483 -24.53 8.96 -2.32
C ARG A 483 -24.49 7.54 -2.90
N VAL A 484 -25.58 6.80 -2.77
CA VAL A 484 -25.70 5.41 -3.27
C VAL A 484 -25.40 5.34 -4.77
N PHE A 485 -25.95 6.27 -5.55
CA PHE A 485 -25.75 6.36 -7.01
C PHE A 485 -24.53 7.19 -7.42
N ALA A 486 -23.50 7.28 -6.59
CA ALA A 486 -22.23 7.85 -7.03
C ALA A 486 -21.66 7.02 -8.20
N PRO A 487 -20.97 7.62 -9.18
CA PRO A 487 -20.59 6.91 -10.41
C PRO A 487 -19.62 5.74 -10.16
N TRP A 488 -18.75 5.83 -9.16
CA TRP A 488 -17.92 4.70 -8.73
C TRP A 488 -18.70 3.58 -8.04
N ASN A 489 -19.85 3.89 -7.39
CA ASN A 489 -20.74 2.89 -6.80
C ASN A 489 -21.54 2.15 -7.89
N ILE A 490 -21.93 2.85 -8.96
CA ILE A 490 -22.55 2.20 -10.13
C ILE A 490 -21.53 1.28 -10.80
N ALA A 491 -20.29 1.74 -10.95
CA ALA A 491 -19.22 0.94 -11.52
C ALA A 491 -18.91 -0.30 -10.68
N ILE A 492 -18.78 -0.21 -9.35
CA ILE A 492 -18.53 -1.41 -8.52
C ILE A 492 -19.70 -2.40 -8.56
N PHE A 493 -20.94 -1.92 -8.60
CA PHE A 493 -22.11 -2.78 -8.75
C PHE A 493 -22.08 -3.56 -10.06
N ALA A 494 -21.90 -2.87 -11.19
CA ALA A 494 -21.76 -3.51 -12.50
C ALA A 494 -20.53 -4.44 -12.54
N ASN A 495 -19.44 -4.04 -11.87
CA ASN A 495 -18.22 -4.83 -11.84
C ASN A 495 -18.40 -6.14 -11.09
N PHE A 496 -19.09 -6.15 -9.96
CA PHE A 496 -19.32 -7.38 -9.20
C PHE A 496 -20.10 -8.40 -10.03
N ILE A 497 -21.11 -7.95 -10.78
CA ILE A 497 -21.87 -8.80 -11.72
C ILE A 497 -20.92 -9.43 -12.73
N VAL A 498 -20.17 -8.61 -13.49
CA VAL A 498 -19.31 -9.09 -14.57
C VAL A 498 -18.13 -9.91 -14.05
N SER A 499 -17.50 -9.49 -12.95
CA SER A 499 -16.36 -10.19 -12.34
C SER A 499 -16.77 -11.54 -11.75
N ALA A 500 -17.97 -11.66 -11.18
CA ALA A 500 -18.48 -12.95 -10.70
C ALA A 500 -18.76 -13.90 -11.87
N SER A 501 -19.40 -13.40 -12.95
CA SER A 501 -19.60 -14.18 -14.17
C SER A 501 -18.27 -14.62 -14.78
N TRP A 502 -17.27 -13.72 -14.82
CA TRP A 502 -15.93 -14.04 -15.31
C TRP A 502 -15.21 -15.08 -14.44
N GLY A 503 -15.26 -14.92 -13.11
CA GLY A 503 -14.69 -15.88 -12.17
C GLY A 503 -15.32 -17.27 -12.30
N MET A 504 -16.64 -17.34 -12.50
CA MET A 504 -17.35 -18.59 -12.71
C MET A 504 -17.00 -19.23 -14.07
N ALA A 505 -16.88 -18.43 -15.13
CA ALA A 505 -16.43 -18.91 -16.44
C ALA A 505 -15.01 -19.51 -16.35
N LEU A 506 -14.10 -18.83 -15.65
CA LEU A 506 -12.74 -19.32 -15.39
C LEU A 506 -12.69 -20.56 -14.50
N ALA A 507 -13.66 -20.75 -13.60
CA ALA A 507 -13.74 -21.94 -12.77
C ALA A 507 -14.03 -23.22 -13.58
N GLN A 508 -14.53 -23.08 -14.82
CA GLN A 508 -14.86 -24.18 -15.75
C GLN A 508 -15.80 -25.23 -15.14
N PRO A 509 -17.05 -24.87 -14.79
CA PRO A 509 -18.06 -25.84 -14.41
C PRO A 509 -18.43 -26.77 -15.59
N PRO A 510 -18.78 -28.04 -15.33
CA PRO A 510 -19.14 -29.02 -16.35
C PRO A 510 -20.41 -28.64 -17.14
N ALA A 511 -21.34 -27.93 -16.51
CA ALA A 511 -22.49 -27.33 -17.16
C ALA A 511 -22.31 -25.82 -17.28
N ARG A 512 -22.79 -25.22 -18.39
CA ARG A 512 -22.80 -23.77 -18.55
C ARG A 512 -23.58 -23.14 -17.39
N PRO A 513 -22.95 -22.32 -16.55
CA PRO A 513 -23.61 -21.73 -15.40
C PRO A 513 -24.61 -20.70 -15.89
N ASP A 514 -25.70 -20.52 -15.13
CA ASP A 514 -26.56 -19.37 -15.35
C ASP A 514 -25.85 -18.10 -14.84
N TYR A 515 -25.11 -17.45 -15.75
CA TYR A 515 -24.36 -16.23 -15.44
C TYR A 515 -25.26 -15.12 -14.91
N LEU A 516 -26.56 -15.13 -15.24
CA LEU A 516 -27.52 -14.15 -14.74
C LEU A 516 -27.73 -14.34 -13.24
N LEU A 517 -27.94 -15.57 -12.77
CA LEU A 517 -28.14 -15.86 -11.36
C LEU A 517 -26.88 -15.54 -10.52
N VAL A 518 -25.71 -15.95 -11.01
CA VAL A 518 -24.41 -15.61 -10.38
C VAL A 518 -24.24 -14.09 -10.31
N GLY A 519 -24.55 -13.41 -11.41
CA GLY A 519 -24.52 -11.95 -11.50
C GLY A 519 -25.45 -11.27 -10.50
N ILE A 520 -26.71 -11.71 -10.39
CA ILE A 520 -27.69 -11.16 -9.43
C ILE A 520 -27.19 -11.30 -7.99
N GLY A 521 -26.68 -12.48 -7.61
CA GLY A 521 -26.11 -12.72 -6.29
C GLY A 521 -24.96 -11.75 -5.96
N ALA A 522 -24.03 -11.59 -6.89
CA ALA A 522 -22.91 -10.66 -6.73
C ALA A 522 -23.35 -9.18 -6.72
N GLY A 523 -24.36 -8.82 -7.51
CA GLY A 523 -24.96 -7.48 -7.51
C GLY A 523 -25.59 -7.14 -6.16
N MET A 524 -26.33 -8.06 -5.54
CA MET A 524 -26.86 -7.87 -4.18
C MET A 524 -25.75 -7.66 -3.15
N ALA A 525 -24.68 -8.45 -3.22
CA ALA A 525 -23.51 -8.26 -2.36
C ALA A 525 -22.83 -6.90 -2.57
N ALA A 526 -22.73 -6.43 -3.82
CA ALA A 526 -22.20 -5.11 -4.13
C ALA A 526 -23.08 -3.98 -3.55
N ALA A 527 -24.40 -4.14 -3.59
CA ALA A 527 -25.33 -3.20 -2.96
C ALA A 527 -25.10 -3.14 -1.44
N LEU A 528 -24.96 -4.30 -0.77
CA LEU A 528 -24.61 -4.35 0.65
C LEU A 528 -23.25 -3.68 0.92
N LEU A 529 -22.25 -3.93 0.08
CA LEU A 529 -20.91 -3.34 0.18
C LEU A 529 -20.94 -1.80 0.05
N ILE A 530 -21.78 -1.26 -0.83
CA ILE A 530 -21.98 0.18 -1.01
C ILE A 530 -22.65 0.82 0.23
N LEU A 531 -23.62 0.11 0.81
CA LEU A 531 -24.39 0.57 1.96
C LEU A 531 -23.66 0.40 3.31
N ALA A 532 -22.59 -0.41 3.34
CA ALA A 532 -21.86 -0.73 4.55
C ALA A 532 -21.22 0.52 5.22
N PRO A 533 -21.43 0.68 6.55
CA PRO A 533 -21.05 1.90 7.26
C PRO A 533 -19.55 2.01 7.56
N GLY A 534 -18.87 0.87 7.74
CA GLY A 534 -17.47 0.83 8.17
C GLY A 534 -16.56 0.03 7.24
N THR A 535 -15.26 0.33 7.27
CA THR A 535 -14.23 -0.38 6.50
C THR A 535 -14.18 -1.87 6.84
N GLY A 536 -14.29 -2.23 8.14
CA GLY A 536 -14.32 -3.63 8.57
C GLY A 536 -15.50 -4.41 8.00
N THR A 537 -16.70 -3.83 8.04
CA THR A 537 -17.92 -4.43 7.44
C THR A 537 -17.77 -4.62 5.93
N ARG A 538 -17.13 -3.68 5.23
CA ARG A 538 -16.88 -3.80 3.79
C ARG A 538 -15.94 -4.95 3.45
N TYR A 539 -14.85 -5.12 4.21
CA TYR A 539 -13.97 -6.28 4.05
C TYR A 539 -14.70 -7.58 4.35
N LEU A 540 -15.50 -7.63 5.42
CA LEU A 540 -16.29 -8.82 5.74
C LEU A 540 -17.25 -9.19 4.60
N ILE A 541 -18.02 -8.24 4.06
CA ILE A 541 -18.92 -8.49 2.92
C ILE A 541 -18.13 -8.98 1.71
N THR A 542 -16.98 -8.36 1.41
CA THR A 542 -16.10 -8.78 0.31
C THR A 542 -15.67 -10.24 0.49
N ILE A 543 -15.16 -10.60 1.68
CA ILE A 543 -14.68 -11.95 2.00
C ILE A 543 -15.82 -12.97 1.89
N LEU A 544 -16.97 -12.68 2.49
CA LEU A 544 -18.14 -13.56 2.44
C LEU A 544 -18.61 -13.77 1.00
N THR A 545 -18.66 -12.71 0.19
CA THR A 545 -19.06 -12.80 -1.23
C THR A 545 -18.10 -13.67 -2.02
N GLY A 546 -16.79 -13.49 -1.81
CA GLY A 546 -15.78 -14.35 -2.41
C GLY A 546 -15.93 -15.81 -2.00
N ALA A 547 -16.11 -16.07 -0.71
CA ALA A 547 -16.33 -17.41 -0.18
C ALA A 547 -17.59 -18.06 -0.78
N THR A 548 -18.70 -17.33 -0.91
CA THR A 548 -19.91 -17.79 -1.58
C THR A 548 -19.65 -18.14 -3.04
N GLY A 549 -18.86 -17.34 -3.77
CA GLY A 549 -18.46 -17.64 -5.15
C GLY A 549 -17.66 -18.95 -5.27
N VAL A 550 -16.72 -19.18 -4.34
CA VAL A 550 -15.96 -20.44 -4.27
C VAL A 550 -16.86 -21.64 -3.96
N ILE A 551 -17.75 -21.51 -2.96
CA ILE A 551 -18.69 -22.56 -2.58
C ILE A 551 -19.63 -22.87 -3.74
N ALA A 552 -20.18 -21.86 -4.40
CA ALA A 552 -21.05 -22.04 -5.56
C ALA A 552 -20.34 -22.79 -6.69
N ALA A 553 -19.11 -22.37 -7.05
CA ALA A 553 -18.33 -23.05 -8.07
C ALA A 553 -18.03 -24.52 -7.68
N HIS A 554 -17.72 -24.77 -6.40
CA HIS A 554 -17.48 -26.13 -5.89
C HIS A 554 -18.73 -27.00 -6.00
N LEU A 555 -19.89 -26.50 -5.57
CA LEU A 555 -21.18 -27.21 -5.66
C LEU A 555 -21.59 -27.50 -7.11
N MET A 556 -21.17 -26.66 -8.05
CA MET A 556 -21.38 -26.86 -9.49
C MET A 556 -20.39 -27.86 -10.11
N GLY A 557 -19.45 -28.42 -9.34
CA GLY A 557 -18.44 -29.34 -9.83
C GLY A 557 -17.36 -28.67 -10.69
N ALA A 558 -17.11 -27.37 -10.48
CA ALA A 558 -16.10 -26.63 -11.22
C ALA A 558 -14.70 -27.21 -11.05
N ARG A 559 -13.92 -27.20 -12.13
CA ARG A 559 -12.53 -27.70 -12.13
C ARG A 559 -11.62 -26.89 -11.22
N SER A 560 -11.86 -25.58 -11.12
CA SER A 560 -11.06 -24.67 -10.30
C SER A 560 -11.95 -23.75 -9.45
N PRO A 561 -12.61 -24.27 -8.39
CA PRO A 561 -13.62 -23.54 -7.63
C PRO A 561 -13.13 -22.22 -7.03
N LEU A 562 -11.85 -22.14 -6.65
CA LEU A 562 -11.25 -20.92 -6.09
C LEU A 562 -11.41 -19.70 -7.01
N LEU A 563 -11.36 -19.90 -8.33
CA LEU A 563 -11.48 -18.80 -9.30
C LEU A 563 -12.88 -18.19 -9.32
N GLY A 564 -13.90 -18.93 -8.89
CA GLY A 564 -15.28 -18.46 -8.79
C GLY A 564 -15.46 -17.28 -7.83
N GLY A 565 -14.61 -17.16 -6.80
CA GLY A 565 -14.65 -16.07 -5.83
C GLY A 565 -13.51 -15.06 -5.93
N LEU A 566 -12.37 -15.45 -6.51
CA LEU A 566 -11.13 -14.67 -6.47
C LEU A 566 -11.23 -13.31 -7.17
N THR A 567 -11.94 -13.25 -8.30
CA THR A 567 -12.13 -12.01 -9.07
C THR A 567 -12.91 -10.97 -8.27
N VAL A 568 -13.98 -11.37 -7.59
CA VAL A 568 -14.79 -10.49 -6.74
C VAL A 568 -14.02 -10.05 -5.49
N LEU A 569 -13.25 -10.95 -4.88
CA LEU A 569 -12.37 -10.62 -3.75
C LEU A 569 -11.37 -9.53 -4.11
N PHE A 570 -10.74 -9.65 -5.28
CA PHE A 570 -9.80 -8.64 -5.77
C PHE A 570 -10.47 -7.28 -5.89
N VAL A 571 -11.58 -7.19 -6.61
CA VAL A 571 -12.27 -5.93 -6.86
C VAL A 571 -12.81 -5.32 -5.56
N GLY A 572 -13.48 -6.11 -4.72
CA GLY A 572 -14.04 -5.65 -3.44
C GLY A 572 -12.97 -5.15 -2.47
N THR A 573 -11.80 -5.80 -2.45
CA THR A 573 -10.65 -5.39 -1.64
C THR A 573 -10.14 -4.02 -2.08
N PHE A 574 -9.94 -3.82 -3.38
CA PHE A 574 -9.50 -2.54 -3.94
C PHE A 574 -10.50 -1.42 -3.72
N TYR A 575 -11.80 -1.70 -3.92
CA TYR A 575 -12.86 -0.76 -3.62
C TYR A 575 -12.82 -0.33 -2.14
N THR A 576 -12.72 -1.29 -1.22
CA THR A 576 -12.69 -1.03 0.23
C THR A 576 -11.44 -0.25 0.64
N MET A 577 -10.27 -0.62 0.11
CA MET A 577 -9.01 0.07 0.35
C MET A 577 -9.08 1.53 -0.09
N LEU A 578 -9.50 1.79 -1.33
CA LEU A 578 -9.60 3.15 -1.88
C LEU A 578 -10.65 4.01 -1.16
N ARG A 579 -11.80 3.41 -0.80
CA ARG A 579 -12.84 4.06 0.02
C ARG A 579 -12.32 4.49 1.40
N SER A 580 -11.34 3.77 1.95
CA SER A 580 -10.82 4.00 3.30
C SER A 580 -9.69 5.04 3.38
N GLY A 581 -9.05 5.35 2.25
CA GLY A 581 -7.89 6.23 2.18
C GLY A 581 -8.26 7.69 1.90
N SER A 582 -7.39 8.60 2.35
CA SER A 582 -7.32 9.97 1.81
C SER A 582 -6.44 10.00 0.55
N TYR A 583 -6.49 11.11 -0.21
CA TYR A 583 -5.58 11.31 -1.35
C TYR A 583 -4.11 11.16 -0.93
N ARG A 584 -3.77 11.73 0.23
CA ARG A 584 -2.40 11.70 0.75
C ARG A 584 -1.99 10.32 1.22
N ASP A 585 -2.89 9.56 1.83
CA ASP A 585 -2.64 8.15 2.19
C ASP A 585 -2.23 7.32 0.96
N ILE A 586 -2.93 7.51 -0.17
CA ILE A 586 -2.62 6.84 -1.45
C ILE A 586 -1.23 7.24 -1.95
N LYS A 587 -0.92 8.54 -1.97
CA LYS A 587 0.39 9.04 -2.45
C LYS A 587 1.56 8.65 -1.54
N ASP A 588 1.35 8.68 -0.23
CA ASP A 588 2.39 8.35 0.74
C ASP A 588 2.66 6.84 0.80
N SER A 589 1.67 6.00 0.48
CA SER A 589 1.85 4.54 0.36
C SER A 589 2.88 4.20 -0.74
N ALA A 590 2.80 4.87 -1.90
CA ALA A 590 3.78 4.70 -2.97
C ALA A 590 5.19 5.18 -2.57
N LYS A 591 5.29 6.30 -1.83
CA LYS A 591 6.57 6.79 -1.30
C LYS A 591 7.17 5.82 -0.29
N SER A 592 6.33 5.22 0.56
CA SER A 592 6.75 4.20 1.53
C SER A 592 7.33 2.99 0.82
N LEU A 593 6.62 2.47 -0.20
CA LEU A 593 7.09 1.35 -1.00
C LEU A 593 8.42 1.65 -1.70
N ARG A 594 8.59 2.84 -2.29
CA ARG A 594 9.86 3.23 -2.92
C ARG A 594 11.00 3.33 -1.92
N LYS A 595 10.77 3.95 -0.76
CA LYS A 595 11.78 4.02 0.32
C LYS A 595 12.15 2.63 0.78
N PHE A 596 11.17 1.74 0.86
CA PHE A 596 11.35 0.36 1.22
C PHE A 596 12.23 -0.38 0.19
N VAL A 597 11.84 -0.41 -1.09
CA VAL A 597 12.61 -1.06 -2.17
C VAL A 597 14.05 -0.52 -2.21
N ARG A 598 14.23 0.79 -2.09
CA ARG A 598 15.57 1.39 -2.07
C ARG A 598 16.39 0.93 -0.86
N ARG A 599 15.78 0.81 0.32
CA ARG A 599 16.48 0.31 1.52
C ARG A 599 16.91 -1.14 1.34
N SER A 600 16.04 -1.99 0.78
CA SER A 600 16.36 -3.40 0.54
C SER A 600 17.46 -3.57 -0.49
N LEU A 601 17.38 -2.84 -1.61
CA LEU A 601 18.43 -2.83 -2.63
C LEU A 601 19.75 -2.31 -2.04
N ASN A 602 19.73 -1.22 -1.27
CA ASN A 602 20.93 -0.70 -0.62
C ASN A 602 21.52 -1.70 0.40
N GLY A 603 20.67 -2.44 1.11
CA GLY A 603 21.11 -3.51 2.01
C GLY A 603 21.81 -4.64 1.26
N LEU A 604 21.23 -5.08 0.14
CA LEU A 604 21.82 -6.08 -0.74
C LEU A 604 23.15 -5.59 -1.33
N TRP A 605 23.18 -4.35 -1.84
CA TRP A 605 24.41 -3.75 -2.37
C TRP A 605 25.50 -3.59 -1.32
N ARG A 606 25.14 -3.18 -0.09
CA ARG A 606 26.09 -3.12 1.02
C ARG A 606 26.67 -4.49 1.37
N LEU A 607 25.86 -5.55 1.24
CA LEU A 607 26.30 -6.92 1.45
C LEU A 607 27.26 -7.40 0.34
N ILE A 608 27.00 -7.05 -0.92
CA ILE A 608 27.84 -7.39 -2.08
C ILE A 608 29.17 -6.60 -2.06
N ILE A 609 29.11 -5.29 -1.85
CA ILE A 609 30.26 -4.38 -1.95
C ILE A 609 31.12 -4.39 -0.67
N GLY A 610 30.54 -4.86 0.44
CA GLY A 610 31.17 -4.85 1.75
C GLY A 610 30.98 -3.52 2.48
N GLY A 611 30.74 -3.59 3.80
CA GLY A 611 30.38 -2.43 4.62
C GLY A 611 31.41 -1.31 4.62
N ARG A 612 32.72 -1.65 4.60
CA ARG A 612 33.79 -0.65 4.59
C ARG A 612 33.80 0.17 3.30
N THR A 613 33.71 -0.48 2.15
CA THR A 613 33.67 0.17 0.83
C THR A 613 32.39 0.99 0.66
N TRP A 614 31.25 0.47 1.14
CA TRP A 614 29.98 1.20 1.16
C TRP A 614 30.07 2.50 1.97
N ASP A 615 30.68 2.44 3.16
CA ASP A 615 30.82 3.59 4.04
C ASP A 615 31.86 4.58 3.50
N ALA A 616 32.94 4.11 2.87
CA ALA A 616 33.96 4.94 2.22
C ALA A 616 33.43 5.68 0.97
N ALA A 617 32.49 5.07 0.24
CA ALA A 617 31.85 5.68 -0.93
C ALA A 617 30.79 6.74 -0.58
N GLY A 618 30.65 7.11 0.70
CA GLY A 618 29.76 8.19 1.12
C GLY A 618 28.27 7.83 1.13
N PHE A 619 27.90 6.55 0.96
CA PHE A 619 26.50 6.09 1.03
C PHE A 619 25.94 6.04 2.46
N ARG A 620 26.52 6.76 3.41
CA ARG A 620 25.95 6.91 4.76
C ARG A 620 24.59 7.56 4.63
N VAL A 621 23.55 6.76 4.88
CA VAL A 621 22.22 7.29 5.15
C VAL A 621 22.38 8.12 6.42
N ALA A 622 22.24 9.44 6.34
CA ALA A 622 22.25 10.34 7.50
C ALA A 622 21.33 9.76 8.57
N THR A 623 21.93 9.12 9.57
CA THR A 623 21.20 8.66 10.73
C THR A 623 20.99 9.88 11.61
N ALA A 624 19.84 9.98 12.29
CA ALA A 624 19.46 11.12 13.14
C ALA A 624 20.31 11.26 14.42
N GLY A 625 21.63 11.09 14.31
CA GLY A 625 22.63 11.25 15.36
C GLY A 625 24.01 11.55 14.79
N ASP A 626 24.10 12.06 13.56
CA ASP A 626 25.32 12.75 13.12
C ASP A 626 25.43 14.06 13.90
N PRO A 627 26.57 14.35 14.55
CA PRO A 627 26.75 15.58 15.33
C PRO A 627 26.64 16.86 14.49
N ASP A 628 26.76 16.75 13.16
CA ASP A 628 26.61 17.88 12.22
C ASP A 628 25.16 18.15 11.78
N VAL A 629 24.19 17.33 12.20
CA VAL A 629 22.75 17.58 12.01
C VAL A 629 22.11 17.77 13.37
N SER A 630 22.51 18.84 14.07
CA SER A 630 21.72 19.39 15.16
C SER A 630 20.30 19.64 14.63
N PRO A 631 19.23 19.16 15.30
CA PRO A 631 17.90 19.66 14.98
C PRO A 631 17.94 21.19 15.10
N PRO A 632 17.24 21.95 14.23
CA PRO A 632 17.11 23.38 14.46
C PRO A 632 16.65 23.55 15.90
N ALA A 633 17.42 24.31 16.69
CA ALA A 633 17.06 24.62 18.06
C ALA A 633 15.62 25.14 18.00
N ILE A 634 14.70 24.40 18.61
CA ILE A 634 13.38 24.92 18.90
C ILE A 634 13.65 25.99 19.95
N GLU A 635 13.85 27.22 19.51
CA GLU A 635 13.74 28.38 20.39
C GLU A 635 12.31 28.35 20.93
N LEU A 636 12.16 27.79 22.12
CA LEU A 636 11.02 28.07 22.97
C LEU A 636 11.05 29.58 23.20
N VAL A 637 10.21 30.29 22.45
CA VAL A 637 9.93 31.71 22.70
C VAL A 637 9.51 31.81 24.15
N ALA A 638 10.41 32.29 25.00
CA ALA A 638 10.10 32.59 26.38
C ALA A 638 8.94 33.60 26.40
N PRO A 639 7.92 33.40 27.25
CA PRO A 639 6.85 34.39 27.39
C PRO A 639 7.49 35.71 27.83
N ARG A 640 7.33 36.75 27.00
CA ARG A 640 7.69 38.11 27.39
C ARG A 640 6.83 38.48 28.59
N HIS A 641 7.47 38.68 29.74
CA HIS A 641 6.85 39.38 30.85
C HIS A 641 6.34 40.74 30.36
N PRO A 642 5.12 41.15 30.72
CA PRO A 642 4.71 42.53 30.54
C PRO A 642 5.63 43.38 31.41
N ALA A 643 6.38 44.29 30.77
CA ALA A 643 7.11 45.32 31.47
C ALA A 643 6.10 46.21 32.20
N GLU A 644 6.29 46.36 33.50
CA GLU A 644 5.71 47.44 34.28
C GLU A 644 6.20 48.77 33.70
N GLY A 645 5.25 49.63 33.37
CA GLY A 645 5.41 51.00 32.89
C GLY A 645 4.05 51.66 32.88
#